data_AF-A0A2S7PTF9-F1
#
_entry.id   AF-A0A2S7PTF9-F1
#
_cell.length_a   1.000
_cell.length_b   1.000
_cell.length_c   1.000
_cell.angle_alpha   90.00
_cell.angle_beta   90.00
_cell.angle_gamma   90.00
#
_symmetry.space_group_name_H-M   'P 1'
#
loop_
_entity.id
_entity.type
_entity.pdbx_description
1 polymer ?
#
loop_
_entity_poly.entity_id
_entity_poly.type
_entity_poly.pdbx_seq_one_letter_code
_entity_poly.pdbx_strand_id
1 'polypeptide(L)'
;MDHSQKSSISCSWVTSPFSILHLAWEFTESNFFTFVVPNTAFGILGAFAGSRLSNDSVTHPLDLLRRFPIVVAFNWLNVLVFDLSNQRHPESIHEDLANKPWRPIPTGKVTPEQTRRGVLAAVPIVLLFNYFSGVWKEGAFIQILVWLYNDVRGGDEIFRDLIIAIAYGLFNTASLRIAFGGLATISSDGLIWVGIISAVILTTMQVQDLKDQEGDRGRGRKTIVLVMGENVSRYSIATCVLFWTYTCLSFWKISVWAIVVPMTPALLVAGRVLLQRNPHEDAHTWRLWCLWTITLYCLPVIGTFMPNLDLRLFLLMNNRAFLVIGFLLGIIVHQSIFIRGEWHIQAPLIAIIHVSIYLYIRISTTYCEGTDLGELLRRLLLITNGYVPGLCASIVIYRVFFHPLTKAGFSGPWYARVTKLWHVWACRNSKNHQVLNSLQEKYGDFVRTGPNEITVFHPDAFMATDGPRSTCIKSDWYDIIYPTQALVTTRDKSIHGARRRHWNRGFSKTALEKYESRILRHVNKLEKCIMADVIASRESDARSLLYWFAFDAMGDFVFGRPFGMLDKRDWHLIITKLRRALTLMAPFSPAPWLIQIGLWLPRFHVIKDWWEMIGWCQRQMQERIKEGSNHLEPDLTHYLTKSDLKVESSNENIMSWLDGDSLLGVVAGSNPIASSLLAVFTELAKNPQYIKSLHKEVKDVDCTDSRTLATLTFLNAVLDESMRLHPALMTGGIRQASKDGVTIAGVFIPSLTNIVAPQYCIARDSKCFVRPQEFIPERWTTKPELVLNPSAVSPFGTGLHSCVGKALALDSMRFLISKILKKYSFRLAEGDRGDCMDEQMKDQFVSNPGNLRLVFTVPCEEIMKW
;
A
#
# COMPACT_ATOMS: atom_id res chain seq x y z
N MET A 1 -16.20 8.05 40.05
CA MET A 1 -16.55 9.44 40.38
C MET A 1 -15.36 10.31 40.01
N ASP A 2 -15.39 10.93 38.83
CA ASP A 2 -15.28 12.39 38.64
C ASP A 2 -15.34 12.65 37.11
N HIS A 3 -16.53 13.00 36.63
CA HIS A 3 -16.81 13.32 35.23
C HIS A 3 -16.88 14.85 35.10
N SER A 4 -15.78 15.52 34.75
CA SER A 4 -15.84 16.96 34.46
C SER A 4 -14.73 17.57 33.58
N GLN A 5 -14.08 16.82 32.69
CA GLN A 5 -13.33 17.44 31.57
C GLN A 5 -14.19 17.51 30.31
N LYS A 6 -14.99 18.58 30.22
CA LYS A 6 -15.57 19.06 28.95
C LYS A 6 -14.41 19.41 28.02
N SER A 7 -14.21 18.60 26.98
CA SER A 7 -13.42 18.98 25.82
C SER A 7 -14.12 20.12 25.10
N SER A 8 -13.61 21.34 25.25
CA SER A 8 -13.98 22.48 24.41
C SER A 8 -13.42 22.25 23.00
N ILE A 9 -14.16 21.52 22.17
CA ILE A 9 -13.89 21.46 20.72
C ILE A 9 -14.16 22.86 20.17
N SER A 10 -13.11 23.52 19.70
CA SER A 10 -13.14 24.88 19.16
C SER A 10 -14.10 24.99 17.98
N CYS A 11 -15.06 25.90 18.09
CA CYS A 11 -16.09 26.21 17.12
C CYS A 11 -15.54 27.05 15.94
N SER A 12 -14.56 26.54 15.19
CA SER A 12 -13.89 27.31 14.11
C SER A 12 -14.16 26.79 12.68
N TRP A 13 -14.89 25.70 12.48
CA TRP A 13 -15.01 25.04 11.17
C TRP A 13 -16.17 25.53 10.28
N VAL A 14 -17.06 26.39 10.78
CA VAL A 14 -18.28 26.85 10.06
C VAL A 14 -18.16 28.30 9.59
N THR A 15 -17.07 28.65 8.89
CA THR A 15 -16.85 30.03 8.41
C THR A 15 -16.86 30.18 6.87
N SER A 16 -16.99 29.10 6.09
CA SER A 16 -17.09 29.18 4.62
C SER A 16 -18.22 28.33 4.04
N PRO A 17 -18.88 28.77 2.94
CA PRO A 17 -19.86 27.95 2.21
C PRO A 17 -19.30 26.59 1.75
N PHE A 18 -18.00 26.53 1.46
CA PHE A 18 -17.31 25.30 1.07
C PHE A 18 -17.23 24.28 2.20
N SER A 19 -17.12 24.70 3.47
CA SER A 19 -17.09 23.76 4.59
C SER A 19 -18.45 23.12 4.86
N ILE A 20 -19.55 23.84 4.59
CA ILE A 20 -20.92 23.29 4.70
C ILE A 20 -21.18 22.24 3.62
N LEU A 21 -20.79 22.51 2.38
CA LEU A 21 -20.93 21.55 1.27
C LEU A 21 -20.06 20.30 1.48
N HIS A 22 -18.83 20.48 1.95
CA HIS A 22 -17.96 19.36 2.31
C HIS A 22 -18.58 18.51 3.42
N LEU A 23 -19.18 19.16 4.42
CA LEU A 23 -19.85 18.44 5.51
C LEU A 23 -21.09 17.68 5.02
N ALA A 24 -21.91 18.29 4.17
CA ALA A 24 -23.05 17.61 3.55
C ALA A 24 -22.61 16.39 2.71
N TRP A 25 -21.48 16.48 2.03
CA TRP A 25 -20.86 15.34 1.36
C TRP A 25 -20.46 14.24 2.34
N GLU A 26 -19.78 14.56 3.45
CA GLU A 26 -19.39 13.56 4.45
C GLU A 26 -20.59 12.83 5.09
N PHE A 27 -21.74 13.51 5.25
CA PHE A 27 -22.97 12.87 5.70
C PHE A 27 -23.53 11.86 4.69
N THR A 28 -23.37 12.13 3.39
CA THR A 28 -24.06 11.43 2.30
C THR A 28 -23.15 10.52 1.45
N GLU A 29 -21.83 10.56 1.64
CA GLU A 29 -20.83 9.86 0.82
C GLU A 29 -21.18 8.39 0.60
N SER A 30 -21.57 7.69 1.68
CA SER A 30 -21.90 6.26 1.62
C SER A 30 -23.15 5.96 0.80
N ASN A 31 -24.10 6.90 0.74
CA ASN A 31 -25.39 6.75 0.07
C ASN A 31 -25.40 7.35 -1.34
N PHE A 32 -24.43 8.20 -1.68
CA PHE A 32 -24.38 8.85 -2.98
C PHE A 32 -24.27 7.82 -4.12
N PHE A 33 -23.31 6.89 -4.02
CA PHE A 33 -23.10 5.90 -5.07
C PHE A 33 -24.10 4.74 -5.04
N THR A 34 -24.71 4.44 -3.89
CA THR A 34 -25.63 3.31 -3.70
C THR A 34 -27.10 3.69 -3.86
N PHE A 35 -27.44 4.98 -3.74
CA PHE A 35 -28.81 5.47 -3.84
C PHE A 35 -28.98 6.60 -4.86
N VAL A 36 -28.20 7.69 -4.75
CA VAL A 36 -28.38 8.87 -5.62
C VAL A 36 -28.09 8.53 -7.08
N VAL A 37 -26.99 7.81 -7.35
CA VAL A 37 -26.62 7.40 -8.70
C VAL A 37 -27.67 6.45 -9.33
N PRO A 38 -28.10 5.35 -8.68
CA PRO A 38 -29.13 4.48 -9.25
C PRO A 38 -30.48 5.17 -9.54
N ASN A 39 -31.02 5.97 -8.60
CA ASN A 39 -32.30 6.66 -8.84
C ASN A 39 -32.18 7.73 -9.94
N THR A 40 -31.01 8.37 -10.05
CA THR A 40 -30.74 9.29 -11.17
C THR A 40 -30.66 8.53 -12.49
N ALA A 41 -30.00 7.38 -12.52
CA ALA A 41 -29.93 6.52 -13.69
C ALA A 41 -31.33 6.06 -14.11
N PHE A 42 -32.19 5.66 -13.18
CA PHE A 42 -33.59 5.31 -13.46
C PHE A 42 -34.33 6.44 -14.18
N GLY A 43 -34.27 7.67 -13.65
CA GLY A 43 -34.95 8.82 -14.24
C GLY A 43 -34.43 9.18 -15.63
N ILE A 44 -33.10 9.23 -15.79
CA ILE A 44 -32.46 9.68 -17.03
C ILE A 44 -32.56 8.62 -18.13
N LEU A 45 -32.26 7.35 -17.82
CA LEU A 45 -32.41 6.24 -18.77
C LEU A 45 -33.88 6.03 -19.13
N GLY A 46 -34.78 6.19 -18.16
CA GLY A 46 -36.21 6.15 -18.39
C GLY A 46 -36.68 7.27 -19.34
N ALA A 47 -36.19 8.49 -19.16
CA ALA A 47 -36.51 9.59 -20.07
C ALA A 47 -35.93 9.41 -21.47
N PHE A 48 -34.73 8.83 -21.59
CA PHE A 48 -34.17 8.45 -22.88
C PHE A 48 -35.06 7.44 -23.61
N ALA A 49 -35.66 6.47 -22.91
CA ALA A 49 -36.52 5.43 -23.49
C ALA A 49 -37.85 5.94 -24.06
N GLY A 50 -38.16 7.24 -23.95
CA GLY A 50 -39.26 7.90 -24.67
C GLY A 50 -40.66 7.64 -24.12
N SER A 51 -41.67 7.79 -25.00
CA SER A 51 -43.10 7.87 -24.66
C SER A 51 -43.72 6.61 -24.03
N ARG A 52 -42.95 5.53 -23.88
CA ARG A 52 -43.44 4.33 -23.19
C ARG A 52 -43.48 4.52 -21.68
N LEU A 53 -42.65 5.41 -21.12
CA LEU A 53 -42.59 5.67 -19.67
C LEU A 53 -43.28 6.99 -19.26
N SER A 54 -43.61 7.87 -20.21
CA SER A 54 -44.36 9.10 -19.96
C SER A 54 -45.28 9.39 -21.15
N ASN A 55 -46.46 9.97 -20.88
CA ASN A 55 -47.34 10.44 -21.95
C ASN A 55 -46.78 11.69 -22.65
N ASP A 56 -45.81 12.35 -22.02
CA ASP A 56 -45.09 13.50 -22.54
C ASP A 56 -43.76 13.04 -23.16
N SER A 57 -43.35 13.67 -24.26
CA SER A 57 -42.08 13.33 -24.94
C SER A 57 -41.02 14.38 -24.70
N VAL A 58 -39.76 13.96 -24.56
CA VAL A 58 -38.62 14.88 -24.54
C VAL A 58 -38.41 15.37 -25.97
N THR A 59 -38.65 16.66 -26.21
CA THR A 59 -38.59 17.28 -27.54
C THR A 59 -37.18 17.36 -28.11
N HIS A 60 -36.16 17.59 -27.26
CA HIS A 60 -34.75 17.61 -27.69
C HIS A 60 -33.81 16.93 -26.68
N PRO A 61 -32.81 16.14 -27.13
CA PRO A 61 -31.83 15.49 -26.25
C PRO A 61 -31.03 16.46 -25.35
N LEU A 62 -30.86 17.70 -25.79
CA LEU A 62 -30.20 18.76 -25.00
C LEU A 62 -31.00 19.14 -23.73
N ASP A 63 -32.32 18.97 -23.73
CA ASP A 63 -33.15 19.24 -22.57
C ASP A 63 -32.91 18.22 -21.46
N LEU A 64 -32.62 16.96 -21.83
CA LEU A 64 -32.27 15.91 -20.88
C LEU A 64 -30.91 16.17 -20.22
N LEU A 65 -29.93 16.65 -21.00
CA LEU A 65 -28.63 17.08 -20.47
C LEU A 65 -28.77 18.27 -19.50
N ARG A 66 -29.65 19.23 -19.79
CA ARG A 66 -29.94 20.36 -18.89
C ARG A 66 -30.63 19.93 -17.60
N ARG A 67 -31.42 18.86 -17.64
CA ARG A 67 -32.17 18.34 -16.48
C ARG A 67 -31.39 17.34 -15.64
N PHE A 68 -30.33 16.74 -16.18
CA PHE A 68 -29.46 15.81 -15.45
C PHE A 68 -28.98 16.35 -14.09
N PRO A 69 -28.43 17.58 -13.98
CA PRO A 69 -28.02 18.14 -12.69
C PRO A 69 -29.18 18.32 -11.71
N ILE A 70 -30.39 18.59 -12.20
CA ILE A 70 -31.59 18.80 -11.38
C ILE A 70 -32.05 17.46 -10.78
N VAL A 71 -32.01 16.37 -11.56
CA VAL A 71 -32.31 15.01 -11.07
C VAL A 71 -31.30 14.58 -10.00
N VAL A 72 -30.00 14.82 -10.23
CA VAL A 72 -28.96 14.56 -9.22
C VAL A 72 -29.22 15.36 -7.95
N ALA A 73 -29.52 16.67 -8.08
CA ALA A 73 -29.78 17.54 -6.95
C ALA A 73 -31.03 17.11 -6.16
N PHE A 74 -32.13 16.74 -6.83
CA PHE A 74 -33.33 16.20 -6.19
C PHE A 74 -33.01 14.97 -5.33
N ASN A 75 -32.33 13.99 -5.92
CA ASN A 75 -31.97 12.75 -5.24
C ASN A 75 -31.02 13.02 -4.06
N TRP A 76 -29.99 13.84 -4.27
CA TRP A 76 -29.00 14.14 -3.24
C TRP A 76 -29.55 14.95 -2.08
N LEU A 77 -30.37 15.98 -2.35
CA LEU A 77 -30.94 16.84 -1.31
C LEU A 77 -31.94 16.10 -0.41
N ASN A 78 -32.80 15.25 -0.98
CA ASN A 78 -33.73 14.47 -0.16
C ASN A 78 -33.00 13.38 0.65
N VAL A 79 -31.95 12.75 0.10
CA VAL A 79 -31.08 11.83 0.85
C VAL A 79 -30.29 12.55 1.95
N LEU A 80 -29.85 13.79 1.73
CA LEU A 80 -29.19 14.59 2.75
C LEU A 80 -30.09 14.77 3.98
N VAL A 81 -31.38 15.07 3.78
CA VAL A 81 -32.33 15.18 4.90
C VAL A 81 -32.49 13.84 5.62
N PHE A 82 -32.57 12.74 4.86
CA PHE A 82 -32.60 11.40 5.45
C PHE A 82 -31.36 11.12 6.30
N ASP A 83 -30.16 11.39 5.79
CA ASP A 83 -28.90 11.12 6.47
C ASP A 83 -28.70 11.98 7.73
N LEU A 84 -29.04 13.27 7.66
CA LEU A 84 -29.01 14.15 8.83
C LEU A 84 -29.99 13.69 9.91
N SER A 85 -31.19 13.26 9.52
CA SER A 85 -32.20 12.75 10.45
C SER A 85 -31.81 11.40 11.05
N ASN A 86 -31.21 10.51 10.27
CA ASN A 86 -30.78 9.20 10.71
C ASN A 86 -29.61 9.27 11.68
N GLN A 87 -28.56 10.02 11.34
CA GLN A 87 -27.29 9.98 12.06
C GLN A 87 -27.30 10.69 13.43
N ARG A 88 -28.31 11.54 13.70
CA ARG A 88 -28.36 12.36 14.93
C ARG A 88 -28.77 11.60 16.20
N HIS A 89 -29.42 10.44 16.08
CA HIS A 89 -29.96 9.73 17.25
C HIS A 89 -28.85 8.98 18.01
N PRO A 90 -28.87 8.95 19.37
CA PRO A 90 -27.83 8.29 20.16
C PRO A 90 -27.54 6.84 19.72
N GLU A 91 -28.58 6.08 19.42
CA GLU A 91 -28.47 4.68 18.99
C GLU A 91 -27.83 4.56 17.60
N SER A 92 -28.08 5.54 16.73
CA SER A 92 -27.48 5.60 15.38
C SER A 92 -26.00 5.97 15.43
N ILE A 93 -25.60 6.76 16.43
CA ILE A 93 -24.18 7.09 16.66
C ILE A 93 -23.42 5.84 17.12
N HIS A 94 -24.01 5.02 17.99
CA HIS A 94 -23.42 3.75 18.42
C HIS A 94 -23.32 2.75 17.26
N GLU A 95 -24.35 2.65 16.42
CA GLU A 95 -24.33 1.85 15.19
C GLU A 95 -23.22 2.34 14.23
N ASP A 96 -23.12 3.65 14.00
CA ASP A 96 -22.13 4.23 13.10
C ASP A 96 -20.70 4.10 13.66
N LEU A 97 -20.49 4.07 14.97
CA LEU A 97 -19.16 3.77 15.53
C LEU A 97 -18.66 2.37 15.14
N ALA A 98 -19.56 1.40 15.00
CA ALA A 98 -19.22 0.05 14.54
C ALA A 98 -19.13 -0.02 13.01
N ASN A 99 -20.16 0.44 12.30
CA ASN A 99 -20.30 0.21 10.86
C ASN A 99 -19.64 1.31 10.00
N LYS A 100 -19.61 2.57 10.48
CA LYS A 100 -19.26 3.77 9.70
C LYS A 100 -18.47 4.81 10.51
N PRO A 101 -17.32 4.45 11.13
CA PRO A 101 -16.63 5.31 12.10
C PRO A 101 -16.06 6.60 11.51
N TRP A 102 -16.02 6.75 10.18
CA TRP A 102 -15.53 7.94 9.50
C TRP A 102 -16.57 9.08 9.37
N ARG A 103 -17.84 8.83 9.71
CA ARG A 103 -18.92 9.83 9.58
C ARG A 103 -18.70 11.06 10.49
N PRO A 104 -19.32 12.21 10.19
CA PRO A 104 -19.02 13.47 10.90
C PRO A 104 -19.28 13.46 12.40
N ILE A 105 -20.30 12.73 12.88
CA ILE A 105 -20.64 12.66 14.30
C ILE A 105 -19.69 11.72 15.07
N PRO A 106 -19.44 10.46 14.64
CA PRO A 106 -18.43 9.59 15.26
C PRO A 106 -17.03 10.20 15.33
N THR A 107 -16.64 10.98 14.32
CA THR A 107 -15.33 11.66 14.26
C THR A 107 -15.26 12.95 15.09
N GLY A 108 -16.37 13.37 15.71
CA GLY A 108 -16.43 14.58 16.54
C GLY A 108 -16.38 15.90 15.76
N LYS A 109 -16.56 15.88 14.43
CA LYS A 109 -16.61 17.10 13.60
C LYS A 109 -17.86 17.94 13.84
N VAL A 110 -18.97 17.28 14.19
CA VAL A 110 -20.27 17.91 14.43
C VAL A 110 -20.98 17.20 15.57
N THR A 111 -21.71 17.95 16.38
CA THR A 111 -22.52 17.38 17.46
C THR A 111 -23.92 16.97 16.98
N PRO A 112 -24.59 16.02 17.66
CA PRO A 112 -25.98 15.64 17.35
C PRO A 112 -26.95 16.83 17.35
N GLU A 113 -26.77 17.79 18.26
CA GLU A 113 -27.60 18.99 18.35
C GLU A 113 -27.36 19.95 17.17
N GLN A 114 -26.12 20.09 16.71
CA GLN A 114 -25.82 20.84 15.49
C GLN A 114 -26.43 20.17 14.26
N THR A 115 -26.38 18.84 14.17
CA THR A 115 -27.05 18.08 13.09
C THR A 115 -28.57 18.27 13.13
N ARG A 116 -29.19 18.25 14.32
CA ARG A 116 -30.63 18.57 14.50
C ARG A 116 -30.97 19.96 13.96
N ARG A 117 -30.15 20.98 14.24
CA ARG A 117 -30.33 22.33 13.69
C ARG A 117 -30.15 22.37 12.18
N GLY A 118 -29.24 21.56 11.64
CA GLY A 118 -29.09 21.32 10.21
C GLY A 118 -30.38 20.80 9.57
N VAL A 119 -31.05 19.81 10.19
CA VAL A 119 -32.34 19.29 9.72
C VAL A 119 -33.42 20.38 9.68
N LEU A 120 -33.50 21.24 10.70
CA LEU A 120 -34.47 22.36 10.74
C LEU A 120 -34.34 23.32 9.55
N ALA A 121 -33.12 23.53 9.05
CA ALA A 121 -32.86 24.34 7.88
C ALA A 121 -33.05 23.54 6.57
N ALA A 122 -32.58 22.30 6.53
CA ALA A 122 -32.59 21.47 5.32
C ALA A 122 -34.02 21.12 4.86
N VAL A 123 -34.91 20.73 5.76
CA VAL A 123 -36.29 20.32 5.42
C VAL A 123 -37.05 21.39 4.59
N PRO A 124 -37.18 22.66 5.04
CA PRO A 124 -37.90 23.67 4.27
C PRO A 124 -37.21 24.00 2.94
N ILE A 125 -35.86 24.02 2.90
CA ILE A 125 -35.10 24.25 1.66
C ILE A 125 -35.39 23.15 0.63
N VAL A 126 -35.37 21.89 1.07
CA VAL A 126 -35.61 20.74 0.19
C VAL A 126 -37.08 20.68 -0.25
N LEU A 127 -38.04 21.01 0.61
CA LEU A 127 -39.45 21.12 0.21
C LEU A 127 -39.67 22.22 -0.83
N LEU A 128 -39.04 23.39 -0.66
CA LEU A 128 -39.08 24.46 -1.67
C LEU A 128 -38.45 24.01 -2.99
N PHE A 129 -37.29 23.35 -2.94
CA PHE A 129 -36.66 22.79 -4.14
C PHE A 129 -37.58 21.79 -4.85
N ASN A 130 -38.23 20.89 -4.10
CA ASN A 130 -39.18 19.91 -4.64
C ASN A 130 -40.40 20.60 -5.28
N TYR A 131 -40.86 21.72 -4.71
CA TYR A 131 -41.93 22.55 -5.27
C TYR A 131 -41.53 23.17 -6.61
N PHE A 132 -40.39 23.85 -6.67
CA PHE A 132 -39.89 24.44 -7.91
C PHE A 132 -39.53 23.41 -8.99
N SER A 133 -39.21 22.17 -8.59
CA SER A 133 -38.94 21.06 -9.50
C SER A 133 -40.20 20.35 -10.01
N GLY A 134 -41.40 20.74 -9.56
CA GLY A 134 -42.69 20.17 -9.99
C GLY A 134 -43.08 18.83 -9.36
N VAL A 135 -42.31 18.36 -8.37
CA VAL A 135 -42.46 17.04 -7.71
C VAL A 135 -42.75 17.16 -6.21
N TRP A 136 -43.50 18.19 -5.83
CA TRP A 136 -43.78 18.48 -4.43
C TRP A 136 -44.56 17.37 -3.71
N LYS A 137 -45.41 16.62 -4.43
CA LYS A 137 -46.19 15.51 -3.85
C LYS A 137 -45.24 14.41 -3.41
N GLU A 138 -44.41 13.93 -4.33
CA GLU A 138 -43.40 12.91 -4.06
C GLU A 138 -42.43 13.38 -2.98
N GLY A 139 -41.95 14.62 -3.09
CA GLY A 139 -41.08 15.24 -2.09
C GLY A 139 -41.69 15.27 -0.69
N ALA A 140 -42.96 15.68 -0.55
CA ALA A 140 -43.65 15.71 0.74
C ALA A 140 -43.84 14.31 1.33
N PHE A 141 -44.25 13.34 0.51
CA PHE A 141 -44.37 11.95 0.97
C PHE A 141 -43.02 11.34 1.35
N ILE A 142 -41.94 11.65 0.64
CA ILE A 142 -40.58 11.25 1.02
C ILE A 142 -40.24 11.81 2.41
N GLN A 143 -40.54 13.08 2.69
CA GLN A 143 -40.30 13.65 4.03
C GLN A 143 -41.13 12.95 5.13
N ILE A 144 -42.38 12.58 4.85
CA ILE A 144 -43.20 11.78 5.77
C ILE A 144 -42.56 10.41 6.03
N LEU A 145 -42.05 9.74 4.99
CA LEU A 145 -41.36 8.46 5.14
C LEU A 145 -40.03 8.59 5.88
N VAL A 146 -39.28 9.68 5.69
CA VAL A 146 -38.06 9.97 6.45
C VAL A 146 -38.37 10.11 7.94
N TRP A 147 -39.43 10.82 8.28
CA TRP A 147 -39.93 10.95 9.65
C TRP A 147 -40.41 9.60 10.21
N LEU A 148 -41.22 8.86 9.45
CA LEU A 148 -41.71 7.54 9.86
C LEU A 148 -40.55 6.55 10.10
N TYR A 149 -39.52 6.59 9.25
CA TYR A 149 -38.36 5.71 9.34
C TYR A 149 -37.50 6.06 10.55
N ASN A 150 -37.15 7.34 10.74
CA ASN A 150 -36.19 7.76 11.74
C ASN A 150 -36.85 8.10 13.08
N ASP A 151 -37.78 9.04 13.09
CA ASP A 151 -38.35 9.61 14.33
C ASP A 151 -39.41 8.70 14.97
N VAL A 152 -40.18 7.98 14.16
CA VAL A 152 -41.16 6.97 14.64
C VAL A 152 -40.52 5.58 14.76
N ARG A 153 -39.21 5.46 14.47
CA ARG A 153 -38.44 4.21 14.53
C ARG A 153 -38.96 3.09 13.63
N GLY A 154 -39.68 3.40 12.55
CA GLY A 154 -40.06 2.40 11.54
C GLY A 154 -38.84 1.71 10.90
N GLY A 155 -37.67 2.36 10.94
CA GLY A 155 -36.38 1.80 10.53
C GLY A 155 -35.87 0.64 11.39
N ASP A 156 -36.40 0.46 12.59
CA ASP A 156 -35.98 -0.60 13.51
C ASP A 156 -36.90 -1.84 13.45
N GLU A 157 -38.01 -1.76 12.70
CA GLU A 157 -39.06 -2.80 12.63
C GLU A 157 -39.00 -3.64 11.35
N ILE A 158 -39.67 -4.80 11.34
CA ILE A 158 -39.63 -5.77 10.22
C ILE A 158 -40.20 -5.22 8.90
N PHE A 159 -41.09 -4.22 8.97
CA PHE A 159 -41.66 -3.55 7.80
C PHE A 159 -40.79 -2.41 7.26
N ARG A 160 -39.56 -2.23 7.79
CA ARG A 160 -38.58 -1.27 7.29
C ARG A 160 -38.39 -1.34 5.78
N ASP A 161 -38.24 -2.55 5.24
CA ASP A 161 -37.95 -2.74 3.82
C ASP A 161 -39.15 -2.35 2.93
N LEU A 162 -40.37 -2.36 3.48
CA LEU A 162 -41.57 -1.81 2.83
C LEU A 162 -41.52 -0.28 2.77
N ILE A 163 -41.11 0.38 3.85
CA ILE A 163 -40.90 1.84 3.85
C ILE A 163 -39.85 2.22 2.80
N ILE A 164 -38.74 1.48 2.74
CA ILE A 164 -37.67 1.70 1.77
C ILE A 164 -38.19 1.50 0.34
N ALA A 165 -38.94 0.41 0.07
CA ALA A 165 -39.49 0.14 -1.25
C ALA A 165 -40.44 1.25 -1.73
N ILE A 166 -41.32 1.74 -0.86
CA ILE A 166 -42.23 2.85 -1.18
C ILE A 166 -41.42 4.13 -1.45
N ALA A 167 -40.41 4.42 -0.63
CA ALA A 167 -39.53 5.56 -0.84
C ALA A 167 -38.83 5.49 -2.21
N TYR A 168 -38.23 4.35 -2.56
CA TYR A 168 -37.62 4.14 -3.88
C TYR A 168 -38.62 4.38 -5.02
N GLY A 169 -39.86 3.92 -4.89
CA GLY A 169 -40.92 4.18 -5.85
C GLY A 169 -41.17 5.68 -6.06
N LEU A 170 -41.24 6.46 -4.98
CA LEU A 170 -41.41 7.92 -5.02
C LEU A 170 -40.18 8.63 -5.62
N PHE A 171 -38.97 8.23 -5.25
CA PHE A 171 -37.72 8.78 -5.80
C PHE A 171 -37.60 8.52 -7.31
N ASN A 172 -37.92 7.30 -7.75
CA ASN A 172 -37.91 6.91 -9.15
C ASN A 172 -38.99 7.67 -9.96
N THR A 173 -40.20 7.78 -9.41
CA THR A 173 -41.31 8.56 -9.99
C THR A 173 -40.91 10.02 -10.18
N ALA A 174 -40.40 10.66 -9.13
CA ALA A 174 -39.97 12.05 -9.18
C ALA A 174 -38.78 12.27 -10.12
N SER A 175 -37.78 11.38 -10.10
CA SER A 175 -36.62 11.44 -11.01
C SER A 175 -37.05 11.36 -12.46
N LEU A 176 -38.00 10.48 -12.78
CA LEU A 176 -38.57 10.35 -14.12
C LEU A 176 -39.35 11.61 -14.51
N ARG A 177 -40.21 12.13 -13.63
CA ARG A 177 -40.98 13.36 -13.88
C ARG A 177 -40.07 14.57 -14.11
N ILE A 178 -39.03 14.76 -13.29
CA ILE A 178 -38.06 15.85 -13.48
C ILE A 178 -37.36 15.71 -14.83
N ALA A 179 -36.94 14.51 -15.20
CA ALA A 179 -36.27 14.26 -16.49
C ALA A 179 -37.18 14.62 -17.69
N PHE A 180 -38.50 14.35 -17.59
CA PHE A 180 -39.49 14.74 -18.60
C PHE A 180 -40.03 16.19 -18.49
N GLY A 181 -39.86 16.88 -17.37
CA GLY A 181 -40.16 18.32 -17.24
C GLY A 181 -40.96 18.74 -15.99
N GLY A 182 -40.88 17.99 -14.88
CA GLY A 182 -41.49 18.30 -13.59
C GLY A 182 -43.00 18.10 -13.53
N LEU A 183 -43.74 18.62 -14.51
CA LEU A 183 -45.19 18.47 -14.65
C LEU A 183 -45.61 17.28 -15.52
N ALA A 184 -44.65 16.52 -16.02
CA ALA A 184 -44.92 15.39 -16.91
C ALA A 184 -45.75 14.30 -16.22
N THR A 185 -46.65 13.68 -16.98
CA THR A 185 -47.47 12.56 -16.53
C THR A 185 -46.82 11.22 -16.91
N ILE A 186 -46.72 10.32 -15.93
CA ILE A 186 -46.18 8.97 -16.15
C ILE A 186 -47.26 8.11 -16.82
N SER A 187 -46.88 7.34 -17.83
CA SER A 187 -47.78 6.41 -18.52
C SER A 187 -48.19 5.24 -17.61
N SER A 188 -49.19 4.45 -18.03
CA SER A 188 -49.54 3.19 -17.33
C SER A 188 -48.36 2.23 -17.25
N ASP A 189 -47.63 2.05 -18.35
CA ASP A 189 -46.42 1.22 -18.42
C ASP A 189 -45.32 1.75 -17.49
N GLY A 190 -45.18 3.07 -17.38
CA GLY A 190 -44.23 3.71 -16.47
C GLY A 190 -44.57 3.48 -15.00
N LEU A 191 -45.84 3.56 -14.62
CA LEU A 191 -46.28 3.25 -13.26
C LEU A 191 -46.10 1.78 -12.91
N ILE A 192 -46.40 0.87 -13.85
CA ILE A 192 -46.14 -0.56 -13.68
C ILE A 192 -44.63 -0.80 -13.51
N TRP A 193 -43.79 -0.14 -14.32
CA TRP A 193 -42.34 -0.28 -14.22
C TRP A 193 -41.78 0.21 -12.88
N VAL A 194 -42.24 1.35 -12.38
CA VAL A 194 -41.91 1.83 -11.03
C VAL A 194 -42.36 0.83 -9.96
N GLY A 195 -43.57 0.27 -10.11
CA GLY A 195 -44.09 -0.78 -9.21
C GLY A 195 -43.22 -2.04 -9.21
N ILE A 196 -42.80 -2.51 -10.40
CA ILE A 196 -41.89 -3.66 -10.54
C ILE A 196 -40.58 -3.38 -9.81
N ILE A 197 -39.92 -2.25 -10.08
CA ILE A 197 -38.66 -1.90 -9.41
C ILE A 197 -38.85 -1.77 -7.89
N SER A 198 -39.98 -1.22 -7.43
CA SER A 198 -40.27 -1.15 -5.98
C SER A 198 -40.40 -2.55 -5.36
N ALA A 199 -40.99 -3.51 -6.08
CA ALA A 199 -41.04 -4.91 -5.64
C ALA A 199 -39.66 -5.61 -5.69
N VAL A 200 -38.81 -5.26 -6.66
CA VAL A 200 -37.39 -5.69 -6.68
C VAL A 200 -36.70 -5.22 -5.39
N ILE A 201 -36.82 -3.94 -5.06
CA ILE A 201 -36.23 -3.36 -3.85
C ILE A 201 -36.78 -4.07 -2.60
N LEU A 202 -38.11 -4.19 -2.47
CA LEU A 202 -38.76 -4.83 -1.32
C LEU A 202 -38.23 -6.23 -1.01
N THR A 203 -37.93 -7.01 -2.04
CA THR A 203 -37.60 -8.44 -1.90
C THR A 203 -36.10 -8.74 -1.97
N THR A 204 -35.26 -7.74 -2.25
CA THR A 204 -33.81 -7.94 -2.39
C THR A 204 -32.94 -6.95 -1.61
N MET A 205 -33.50 -5.87 -1.07
CA MET A 205 -32.75 -4.83 -0.33
C MET A 205 -32.06 -5.37 0.94
N GLN A 206 -32.55 -6.46 1.52
CA GLN A 206 -31.95 -7.12 2.69
C GLN A 206 -30.52 -7.63 2.44
N VAL A 207 -30.03 -7.61 1.19
CA VAL A 207 -28.61 -7.85 0.86
C VAL A 207 -27.68 -6.84 1.54
N GLN A 208 -28.13 -5.60 1.80
CA GLN A 208 -27.29 -4.58 2.44
C GLN A 208 -27.00 -4.90 3.91
N ASP A 209 -27.93 -5.60 4.58
CA ASP A 209 -27.81 -5.89 6.01
C ASP A 209 -26.81 -7.03 6.29
N LEU A 210 -26.45 -7.83 5.28
CA LEU A 210 -25.52 -8.96 5.44
C LEU A 210 -24.16 -8.52 6.01
N LYS A 211 -23.69 -7.33 5.62
CA LYS A 211 -22.42 -6.75 6.09
C LYS A 211 -22.55 -5.94 7.39
N ASP A 212 -23.76 -5.48 7.73
CA ASP A 212 -24.03 -4.52 8.81
C ASP A 212 -24.61 -5.18 10.08
N GLN A 213 -24.65 -6.52 10.13
CA GLN A 213 -25.28 -7.32 11.19
C GLN A 213 -24.82 -6.94 12.61
N GLU A 214 -23.54 -6.60 12.81
CA GLU A 214 -22.99 -6.27 14.13
C GLU A 214 -23.59 -4.96 14.66
N GLY A 215 -23.56 -3.89 13.88
CA GLY A 215 -24.18 -2.62 14.24
C GLY A 215 -25.70 -2.71 14.35
N ASP A 216 -26.37 -3.50 13.49
CA ASP A 216 -27.81 -3.72 13.56
C ASP A 216 -28.23 -4.43 14.86
N ARG A 217 -27.45 -5.43 15.31
CA ARG A 217 -27.65 -6.07 16.63
C ARG A 217 -27.41 -5.09 17.78
N GLY A 218 -26.35 -4.29 17.69
CA GLY A 218 -26.03 -3.27 18.70
C GLY A 218 -27.13 -2.22 18.88
N ARG A 219 -27.82 -1.87 17.80
CA ARG A 219 -28.98 -0.95 17.79
C ARG A 219 -30.31 -1.63 18.17
N GLY A 220 -30.38 -2.95 18.08
CA GLY A 220 -31.61 -3.72 18.30
C GLY A 220 -32.60 -3.68 17.13
N ARG A 221 -32.12 -3.56 15.88
CA ARG A 221 -32.97 -3.58 14.68
C ARG A 221 -33.49 -4.98 14.37
N LYS A 222 -34.75 -5.08 13.94
CA LYS A 222 -35.39 -6.31 13.45
C LYS A 222 -35.24 -6.47 11.93
N THR A 223 -34.01 -6.55 11.44
CA THR A 223 -33.75 -6.76 10.00
C THR A 223 -34.12 -8.19 9.57
N ILE A 224 -34.47 -8.38 8.30
CA ILE A 224 -34.86 -9.71 7.77
C ILE A 224 -33.74 -10.73 8.01
N VAL A 225 -32.48 -10.32 7.85
CA VAL A 225 -31.30 -11.16 8.10
C VAL A 225 -31.23 -11.64 9.55
N LEU A 226 -31.51 -10.77 10.51
CA LEU A 226 -31.49 -11.12 11.93
C LEU A 226 -32.71 -11.93 12.38
N VAL A 227 -33.89 -11.66 11.80
CA VAL A 227 -35.14 -12.31 12.20
C VAL A 227 -35.32 -13.69 11.55
N MET A 228 -35.12 -13.80 10.23
CA MET A 228 -35.29 -15.06 9.49
C MET A 228 -34.02 -15.91 9.47
N GLY A 229 -32.90 -15.33 9.90
CA GLY A 229 -31.59 -15.96 9.84
C GLY A 229 -30.90 -15.74 8.50
N GLU A 230 -29.56 -15.76 8.56
CA GLU A 230 -28.70 -15.45 7.43
C GLU A 230 -28.89 -16.40 6.24
N ASN A 231 -29.01 -17.70 6.49
CA ASN A 231 -29.17 -18.70 5.42
C ASN A 231 -30.45 -18.46 4.61
N VAL A 232 -31.59 -18.30 5.29
CA VAL A 232 -32.90 -18.07 4.64
C VAL A 232 -32.85 -16.78 3.81
N SER A 233 -32.26 -15.73 4.38
CA SER A 233 -32.11 -14.44 3.71
C SER A 233 -31.24 -14.53 2.46
N ARG A 234 -30.11 -15.23 2.52
CA ARG A 234 -29.21 -15.45 1.36
C ARG A 234 -29.90 -16.22 0.24
N TYR A 235 -30.63 -17.29 0.56
CA TYR A 235 -31.40 -18.04 -0.45
C TYR A 235 -32.52 -17.18 -1.06
N SER A 236 -33.26 -16.45 -0.22
CA SER A 236 -34.29 -15.52 -0.68
C SER A 236 -33.73 -14.47 -1.65
N ILE A 237 -32.61 -13.81 -1.32
CA ILE A 237 -31.96 -12.83 -2.19
C ILE A 237 -31.59 -13.48 -3.54
N ALA A 238 -30.90 -14.62 -3.51
CA ALA A 238 -30.45 -15.30 -4.72
C ALA A 238 -31.63 -15.67 -5.64
N THR A 239 -32.72 -16.20 -5.08
CA THR A 239 -33.93 -16.55 -5.83
C THR A 239 -34.62 -15.31 -6.38
N CYS A 240 -34.84 -14.27 -5.56
CA CYS A 240 -35.54 -13.06 -5.98
C CYS A 240 -34.75 -12.28 -7.04
N VAL A 241 -33.42 -12.19 -6.94
CA VAL A 241 -32.57 -11.54 -7.96
C VAL A 241 -32.73 -12.20 -9.33
N LEU A 242 -32.70 -13.54 -9.39
CA LEU A 242 -32.88 -14.27 -10.65
C LEU A 242 -34.30 -14.15 -11.19
N PHE A 243 -35.31 -14.30 -10.32
CA PHE A 243 -36.73 -14.14 -10.67
C PHE A 243 -37.03 -12.76 -11.25
N TRP A 244 -36.57 -11.69 -10.60
CA TRP A 244 -36.81 -10.33 -11.05
C TRP A 244 -36.04 -9.99 -12.32
N THR A 245 -34.83 -10.55 -12.49
CA THR A 245 -34.09 -10.40 -13.75
C THR A 245 -34.90 -10.95 -14.92
N TYR A 246 -35.44 -12.16 -14.80
CA TYR A 246 -36.30 -12.76 -15.82
C TYR A 246 -37.59 -11.94 -16.05
N THR A 247 -38.24 -11.50 -14.97
CA THR A 247 -39.50 -10.74 -15.03
C THR A 247 -39.30 -9.39 -15.74
N CYS A 248 -38.23 -8.67 -15.41
CA CYS A 248 -37.90 -7.39 -16.05
C CYS A 248 -37.56 -7.57 -17.53
N LEU A 249 -36.79 -8.60 -17.89
CA LEU A 249 -36.47 -8.93 -19.29
C LEU A 249 -37.74 -9.25 -20.10
N SER A 250 -38.67 -9.99 -19.50
CA SER A 250 -39.95 -10.35 -20.12
C SER A 250 -40.85 -9.14 -20.32
N PHE A 251 -40.94 -8.25 -19.32
CA PHE A 251 -41.71 -7.00 -19.41
C PHE A 251 -41.24 -6.10 -20.57
N TRP A 252 -39.92 -6.01 -20.75
CA TRP A 252 -39.31 -5.20 -21.80
C TRP A 252 -39.15 -5.92 -23.16
N LYS A 253 -39.52 -7.21 -23.25
CA LYS A 253 -39.44 -8.04 -24.46
C LYS A 253 -38.03 -8.02 -25.10
N ILE A 254 -37.00 -8.18 -24.27
CA ILE A 254 -35.60 -8.07 -24.67
C ILE A 254 -35.14 -9.31 -25.47
N SER A 255 -34.35 -9.09 -26.52
CA SER A 255 -33.77 -10.14 -27.38
C SER A 255 -32.67 -10.98 -26.69
N VAL A 256 -32.45 -12.22 -27.16
CA VAL A 256 -31.69 -13.28 -26.46
C VAL A 256 -30.27 -12.86 -26.04
N TRP A 257 -29.55 -12.11 -26.87
CA TRP A 257 -28.19 -11.64 -26.54
C TRP A 257 -28.15 -10.52 -25.48
N ALA A 258 -29.12 -9.61 -25.47
CA ALA A 258 -29.19 -8.52 -24.51
C ALA A 258 -29.62 -9.02 -23.11
N ILE A 259 -30.13 -10.25 -23.00
CA ILE A 259 -30.35 -10.97 -21.72
C ILE A 259 -29.04 -11.13 -20.94
N VAL A 260 -27.90 -11.31 -21.62
CA VAL A 260 -26.61 -11.54 -20.96
C VAL A 260 -26.25 -10.37 -20.03
N VAL A 261 -26.56 -9.14 -20.43
CA VAL A 261 -26.17 -7.92 -19.70
C VAL A 261 -26.73 -7.86 -18.27
N PRO A 262 -28.04 -8.06 -18.01
CA PRO A 262 -28.56 -8.14 -16.65
C PRO A 262 -28.41 -9.53 -16.01
N MET A 263 -28.35 -10.60 -16.81
CA MET A 263 -28.25 -11.97 -16.28
C MET A 263 -26.87 -12.29 -15.70
N THR A 264 -25.78 -11.84 -16.32
CA THR A 264 -24.42 -12.04 -15.80
C THR A 264 -24.23 -11.46 -14.39
N PRO A 265 -24.51 -10.17 -14.12
CA PRO A 265 -24.40 -9.64 -12.76
C PRO A 265 -25.41 -10.28 -11.81
N ALA A 266 -26.62 -10.67 -12.26
CA ALA A 266 -27.59 -11.39 -11.43
C ALA A 266 -27.05 -12.74 -10.94
N LEU A 267 -26.47 -13.55 -11.85
CA LEU A 267 -25.85 -14.84 -11.51
C LEU A 267 -24.65 -14.66 -10.59
N LEU A 268 -23.84 -13.62 -10.80
CA LEU A 268 -22.71 -13.32 -9.92
C LEU A 268 -23.18 -12.90 -8.52
N VAL A 269 -24.22 -12.07 -8.41
CA VAL A 269 -24.82 -11.72 -7.11
C VAL A 269 -25.34 -12.98 -6.42
N ALA A 270 -26.16 -13.78 -7.10
CA ALA A 270 -26.72 -15.02 -6.54
C ALA A 270 -25.61 -15.99 -6.10
N GLY A 271 -24.59 -16.21 -6.94
CA GLY A 271 -23.46 -17.08 -6.62
C GLY A 271 -22.65 -16.58 -5.42
N ARG A 272 -22.33 -15.28 -5.39
CA ARG A 272 -21.56 -14.69 -4.28
C ARG A 272 -22.32 -14.72 -2.97
N VAL A 273 -23.60 -14.34 -2.97
CA VAL A 273 -24.46 -14.37 -1.77
C VAL A 273 -24.48 -15.76 -1.14
N LEU A 274 -24.48 -16.83 -1.96
CA LEU A 274 -24.53 -18.21 -1.49
C LEU A 274 -23.16 -18.77 -1.06
N LEU A 275 -22.09 -18.46 -1.81
CA LEU A 275 -20.78 -19.09 -1.67
C LEU A 275 -19.82 -18.32 -0.77
N GLN A 276 -19.94 -17.00 -0.69
CA GLN A 276 -18.98 -16.14 0.00
C GLN A 276 -19.63 -15.54 1.25
N ARG A 277 -19.09 -15.91 2.41
CA ARG A 277 -19.69 -15.59 3.72
C ARG A 277 -18.68 -14.89 4.61
N ASN A 278 -18.53 -13.58 4.41
CA ASN A 278 -17.86 -12.69 5.36
C ASN A 278 -18.30 -11.23 5.10
N PRO A 279 -18.22 -10.34 6.11
CA PRO A 279 -18.70 -8.95 5.98
C PRO A 279 -18.04 -8.15 4.84
N HIS A 280 -16.76 -8.41 4.56
CA HIS A 280 -16.02 -7.73 3.50
C HIS A 280 -16.53 -8.14 2.11
N GLU A 281 -16.73 -9.44 1.87
CA GLU A 281 -17.27 -9.98 0.64
C GLU A 281 -18.76 -9.66 0.48
N ASP A 282 -19.51 -9.56 1.57
CA ASP A 282 -20.90 -9.10 1.58
C ASP A 282 -20.99 -7.62 1.17
N ALA A 283 -20.05 -6.77 1.62
CA ALA A 283 -19.94 -5.39 1.14
C ALA A 283 -19.65 -5.29 -0.36
N HIS A 284 -18.81 -6.17 -0.90
CA HIS A 284 -18.59 -6.28 -2.35
C HIS A 284 -19.83 -6.77 -3.09
N THR A 285 -20.55 -7.74 -2.53
CA THR A 285 -21.76 -8.31 -3.10
C THR A 285 -22.89 -7.28 -3.15
N TRP A 286 -23.01 -6.43 -2.12
CA TRP A 286 -23.89 -5.27 -2.12
C TRP A 286 -23.60 -4.29 -3.26
N ARG A 287 -22.33 -3.95 -3.49
CA ARG A 287 -21.94 -3.09 -4.62
C ARG A 287 -22.27 -3.73 -5.96
N LEU A 288 -22.09 -5.05 -6.08
CA LEU A 288 -22.46 -5.79 -7.29
C LEU A 288 -23.98 -5.83 -7.50
N TRP A 289 -24.76 -5.95 -6.43
CA TRP A 289 -26.21 -5.83 -6.48
C TRP A 289 -26.63 -4.43 -6.96
N CYS A 290 -25.96 -3.35 -6.52
CA CYS A 290 -26.20 -2.01 -7.05
C CYS A 290 -25.93 -1.95 -8.56
N LEU A 291 -24.83 -2.54 -9.04
CA LEU A 291 -24.54 -2.62 -10.47
C LEU A 291 -25.63 -3.40 -11.22
N TRP A 292 -26.10 -4.53 -10.67
CA TRP A 292 -27.21 -5.29 -11.22
C TRP A 292 -28.48 -4.45 -11.35
N THR A 293 -28.88 -3.69 -10.31
CA THR A 293 -30.06 -2.82 -10.41
C THR A 293 -29.94 -1.76 -11.52
N ILE A 294 -28.74 -1.19 -11.73
CA ILE A 294 -28.49 -0.26 -12.84
C ILE A 294 -28.69 -0.97 -14.19
N THR A 295 -28.28 -2.24 -14.33
CA THR A 295 -28.53 -2.99 -15.58
C THR A 295 -30.02 -3.18 -15.85
N LEU A 296 -30.85 -3.33 -14.81
CA LEU A 296 -32.31 -3.36 -14.96
C LEU A 296 -32.85 -2.00 -15.41
N TYR A 297 -32.28 -0.90 -14.91
CA TYR A 297 -32.70 0.46 -15.28
C TYR A 297 -32.33 0.84 -16.72
N CYS A 298 -31.41 0.11 -17.35
CA CYS A 298 -31.09 0.24 -18.77
C CYS A 298 -32.11 -0.47 -19.69
N LEU A 299 -32.91 -1.40 -19.17
CA LEU A 299 -33.86 -2.20 -19.96
C LEU A 299 -34.89 -1.36 -20.73
N PRO A 300 -35.44 -0.25 -20.21
CA PRO A 300 -36.29 0.63 -21.00
C PRO A 300 -35.64 1.10 -22.30
N VAL A 301 -34.38 1.52 -22.25
CA VAL A 301 -33.64 2.03 -23.41
C VAL A 301 -33.37 0.90 -24.41
N ILE A 302 -32.95 -0.26 -23.91
CA ILE A 302 -32.69 -1.44 -24.74
C ILE A 302 -33.99 -1.92 -25.39
N GLY A 303 -35.09 -2.00 -24.64
CA GLY A 303 -36.39 -2.44 -25.15
C GLY A 303 -37.00 -1.47 -26.17
N THR A 304 -36.78 -0.16 -26.03
CA THR A 304 -37.32 0.83 -26.97
C THR A 304 -36.46 1.00 -28.23
N PHE A 305 -35.14 1.13 -28.11
CA PHE A 305 -34.26 1.41 -29.26
C PHE A 305 -33.62 0.16 -29.86
N MET A 306 -33.63 -0.96 -29.14
CA MET A 306 -33.04 -2.23 -29.57
C MET A 306 -34.02 -3.43 -29.55
N PRO A 307 -35.34 -3.27 -29.84
CA PRO A 307 -36.26 -4.42 -29.82
C PRO A 307 -35.87 -5.46 -30.89
N ASN A 308 -35.32 -4.99 -32.01
CA ASN A 308 -34.75 -5.77 -33.11
C ASN A 308 -33.40 -5.17 -33.51
N LEU A 309 -32.40 -5.10 -32.62
CA LEU A 309 -31.05 -4.77 -33.07
C LEU A 309 -30.60 -5.93 -33.96
N ASP A 310 -30.76 -5.75 -35.28
CA ASP A 310 -30.30 -6.70 -36.27
C ASP A 310 -28.78 -6.79 -36.08
N LEU A 311 -28.27 -7.95 -35.67
CA LEU A 311 -26.84 -8.19 -35.53
C LEU A 311 -26.12 -7.69 -36.79
N ARG A 312 -26.77 -7.77 -37.96
CA ARG A 312 -26.30 -7.22 -39.23
C ARG A 312 -25.95 -5.73 -39.17
N LEU A 313 -26.73 -4.85 -38.53
CA LEU A 313 -26.43 -3.40 -38.46
C LEU A 313 -25.21 -3.09 -37.58
N PHE A 314 -25.07 -3.79 -36.45
CA PHE A 314 -23.87 -3.69 -35.61
C PHE A 314 -22.64 -4.27 -36.33
N LEU A 315 -22.81 -5.36 -37.08
CA LEU A 315 -21.78 -5.92 -37.96
C LEU A 315 -21.53 -5.05 -39.21
N LEU A 316 -22.45 -4.18 -39.63
CA LEU A 316 -22.26 -3.24 -40.74
C LEU A 316 -21.47 -2.00 -40.33
N MET A 317 -21.31 -1.73 -39.03
CA MET A 317 -20.43 -0.65 -38.56
C MET A 317 -18.99 -0.90 -39.02
N ASN A 318 -18.31 0.16 -39.43
CA ASN A 318 -16.93 0.08 -39.90
C ASN A 318 -16.02 -0.51 -38.81
N ASN A 319 -15.13 -1.45 -39.15
CA ASN A 319 -14.10 -1.99 -38.25
C ASN A 319 -13.33 -0.90 -37.49
N ARG A 320 -13.10 0.26 -38.13
CA ARG A 320 -12.46 1.42 -37.50
C ARG A 320 -13.24 1.97 -36.30
N ALA A 321 -14.57 1.93 -36.33
CA ALA A 321 -15.40 2.40 -35.22
C ALA A 321 -15.15 1.57 -33.95
N PHE A 322 -14.98 0.25 -34.09
CA PHE A 322 -14.69 -0.65 -32.96
C PHE A 322 -13.32 -0.39 -32.32
N LEU A 323 -12.31 -0.10 -33.13
CA LEU A 323 -10.99 0.31 -32.62
C LEU A 323 -11.08 1.63 -31.85
N VAL A 324 -11.85 2.61 -32.35
CA VAL A 324 -12.07 3.90 -31.67
C VAL A 324 -12.85 3.71 -30.36
N ILE A 325 -13.88 2.87 -30.36
CA ILE A 325 -14.63 2.52 -29.13
C ILE A 325 -13.68 1.90 -28.11
N GLY A 326 -12.84 0.95 -28.52
CA GLY A 326 -11.80 0.38 -27.68
C GLY A 326 -10.88 1.45 -27.10
N PHE A 327 -10.36 2.33 -27.96
CA PHE A 327 -9.46 3.41 -27.55
C PHE A 327 -10.09 4.34 -26.51
N LEU A 328 -11.33 4.76 -26.72
CA LEU A 328 -12.08 5.59 -25.77
C LEU A 328 -12.34 4.85 -24.45
N LEU A 329 -12.66 3.55 -24.51
CA LEU A 329 -12.81 2.72 -23.31
C LEU A 329 -11.51 2.65 -22.51
N GLY A 330 -10.35 2.51 -23.18
CA GLY A 330 -9.04 2.57 -22.54
C GLY A 330 -8.80 3.90 -21.81
N ILE A 331 -9.18 5.01 -22.42
CA ILE A 331 -9.12 6.34 -21.78
C ILE A 331 -10.03 6.39 -20.55
N ILE A 332 -11.29 5.95 -20.67
CA ILE A 332 -12.26 5.96 -19.58
C ILE A 332 -11.76 5.13 -18.41
N VAL A 333 -11.26 3.91 -18.67
CA VAL A 333 -10.73 3.01 -17.64
C VAL A 333 -9.52 3.61 -16.94
N HIS A 334 -8.61 4.27 -17.66
CA HIS A 334 -7.52 5.01 -17.00
C HIS A 334 -8.06 6.10 -16.06
N GLN A 335 -8.93 6.97 -16.56
CA GLN A 335 -9.41 8.15 -15.81
C GLN A 335 -10.35 7.80 -14.65
N SER A 336 -11.04 6.66 -14.71
CA SER A 336 -11.95 6.19 -13.66
C SER A 336 -11.26 5.30 -12.63
N ILE A 337 -10.38 4.41 -13.07
CA ILE A 337 -9.81 3.34 -12.25
C ILE A 337 -8.31 3.56 -12.03
N PHE A 338 -7.48 3.38 -13.06
CA PHE A 338 -6.03 3.25 -12.87
C PHE A 338 -5.29 4.53 -12.45
N ILE A 339 -5.90 5.70 -12.62
CA ILE A 339 -5.34 6.95 -12.12
C ILE A 339 -5.46 7.09 -10.58
N ARG A 340 -6.32 6.28 -9.95
CA ARG A 340 -6.64 6.35 -8.52
C ARG A 340 -6.01 5.19 -7.76
N GLY A 341 -5.29 5.49 -6.69
CA GLY A 341 -4.73 4.48 -5.78
C GLY A 341 -3.46 3.79 -6.30
N GLU A 342 -3.02 2.79 -5.54
CA GLU A 342 -1.84 1.97 -5.83
C GLU A 342 -2.28 0.59 -6.33
N TRP A 343 -1.65 0.10 -7.40
CA TRP A 343 -2.05 -1.14 -8.09
C TRP A 343 -0.93 -2.20 -8.14
N HIS A 344 0.18 -1.98 -7.41
CA HIS A 344 1.39 -2.82 -7.49
C HIS A 344 1.16 -4.24 -6.99
N ILE A 345 0.34 -4.43 -5.95
CA ILE A 345 0.00 -5.76 -5.41
C ILE A 345 -0.94 -6.51 -6.37
N GLN A 346 -1.87 -5.81 -7.00
CA GLN A 346 -2.85 -6.37 -7.94
C GLN A 346 -2.26 -6.60 -9.34
N ALA A 347 -1.02 -6.18 -9.60
CA ALA A 347 -0.39 -6.28 -10.91
C ALA A 347 -0.43 -7.69 -11.53
N PRO A 348 -0.21 -8.79 -10.79
CA PRO A 348 -0.34 -10.14 -11.34
C PRO A 348 -1.77 -10.45 -11.78
N LEU A 349 -2.77 -10.13 -10.94
CA LEU A 349 -4.18 -10.35 -11.24
C LEU A 349 -4.64 -9.51 -12.44
N ILE A 350 -4.24 -8.24 -12.50
CA ILE A 350 -4.52 -7.35 -13.63
C ILE A 350 -3.94 -7.94 -14.91
N ALA A 351 -2.68 -8.37 -14.89
CA ALA A 351 -2.04 -8.97 -16.06
C ALA A 351 -2.74 -10.25 -16.51
N ILE A 352 -3.06 -11.16 -15.58
CA ILE A 352 -3.77 -12.40 -15.86
C ILE A 352 -5.14 -12.11 -16.48
N ILE A 353 -5.95 -11.25 -15.86
CA ILE A 353 -7.29 -10.92 -16.37
C ILE A 353 -7.22 -10.39 -17.80
N HIS A 354 -6.32 -9.43 -18.07
CA HIS A 354 -6.19 -8.84 -19.40
C HIS A 354 -5.72 -9.86 -20.45
N VAL A 355 -4.70 -10.66 -20.11
CA VAL A 355 -4.16 -11.69 -21.02
C VAL A 355 -5.19 -12.79 -21.26
N SER A 356 -5.86 -13.29 -20.22
CA SER A 356 -6.86 -14.35 -20.32
C SER A 356 -8.08 -13.90 -21.14
N ILE A 357 -8.59 -12.69 -20.93
CA ILE A 357 -9.70 -12.16 -21.73
C ILE A 357 -9.28 -12.03 -23.20
N TYR A 358 -8.09 -11.47 -23.47
CA TYR A 358 -7.59 -11.33 -24.82
C TYR A 358 -7.42 -12.68 -25.53
N LEU A 359 -6.76 -13.64 -24.87
CA LEU A 359 -6.55 -14.99 -25.41
C LEU A 359 -7.87 -15.72 -25.61
N TYR A 360 -8.80 -15.63 -24.67
CA TYR A 360 -10.12 -16.24 -24.79
C TYR A 360 -10.89 -15.69 -26.00
N ILE A 361 -10.97 -14.37 -26.15
CA ILE A 361 -11.65 -13.75 -27.30
C ILE A 361 -10.95 -14.17 -28.59
N ARG A 362 -9.61 -14.15 -28.63
CA ARG A 362 -8.84 -14.52 -29.83
C ARG A 362 -9.07 -15.97 -30.23
N ILE A 363 -8.97 -16.90 -29.29
CA ILE A 363 -9.16 -18.35 -29.53
C ILE A 363 -10.61 -18.61 -29.97
N SER A 364 -11.59 -18.07 -29.26
CA SER A 364 -13.01 -18.22 -29.60
C SER A 364 -13.35 -17.64 -30.97
N THR A 365 -12.71 -16.52 -31.38
CA THR A 365 -12.88 -15.96 -32.72
C THR A 365 -12.46 -16.95 -33.80
N THR A 366 -11.37 -17.69 -33.58
CA THR A 366 -10.89 -18.72 -34.52
C THR A 366 -11.80 -19.94 -34.55
N TYR A 367 -12.33 -20.39 -33.42
CA TYR A 367 -13.25 -21.55 -33.38
C TYR A 367 -14.62 -21.27 -33.99
N CYS A 368 -15.11 -20.04 -33.89
CA CYS A 368 -16.43 -19.64 -34.39
C CYS A 368 -16.38 -18.98 -35.77
N GLU A 369 -15.27 -19.09 -36.50
CA GLU A 369 -15.09 -18.46 -37.82
C GLU A 369 -16.22 -18.86 -38.80
N GLY A 370 -16.73 -17.89 -39.55
CA GLY A 370 -17.85 -18.09 -40.48
C GLY A 370 -19.24 -18.10 -39.84
N THR A 371 -19.35 -18.00 -38.52
CA THR A 371 -20.65 -17.85 -37.81
C THR A 371 -20.91 -16.41 -37.39
N ASP A 372 -22.19 -16.07 -37.14
CA ASP A 372 -22.61 -14.79 -36.57
C ASP A 372 -21.92 -14.49 -35.21
N LEU A 373 -21.70 -15.54 -34.41
CA LEU A 373 -20.96 -15.46 -33.14
C LEU A 373 -19.47 -15.15 -33.38
N GLY A 374 -18.85 -15.75 -34.40
CA GLY A 374 -17.46 -15.46 -34.78
C GLY A 374 -17.27 -14.01 -35.21
N GLU A 375 -18.23 -13.46 -35.95
CA GLU A 375 -18.20 -12.07 -36.42
C GLU A 375 -18.36 -11.09 -35.25
N LEU A 376 -19.22 -11.39 -34.27
CA LEU A 376 -19.31 -10.66 -32.99
C LEU A 376 -17.99 -10.71 -32.21
N LEU A 377 -17.39 -11.90 -32.06
CA LEU A 377 -16.11 -12.08 -31.36
C LEU A 377 -14.97 -11.32 -32.06
N ARG A 378 -14.99 -11.26 -33.40
CA ARG A 378 -14.05 -10.43 -34.18
C ARG A 378 -14.22 -8.94 -33.87
N ARG A 379 -15.45 -8.44 -33.69
CA ARG A 379 -15.68 -7.04 -33.25
C ARG A 379 -15.16 -6.79 -31.85
N LEU A 380 -15.38 -7.71 -30.91
CA LEU A 380 -14.82 -7.63 -29.56
C LEU A 380 -13.29 -7.63 -29.59
N LEU A 381 -12.66 -8.42 -30.45
CA LEU A 381 -11.22 -8.42 -30.64
C LEU A 381 -10.70 -7.07 -31.16
N LEU A 382 -11.44 -6.39 -32.05
CA LEU A 382 -11.09 -5.03 -32.47
C LEU A 382 -11.20 -4.03 -31.31
N ILE A 383 -12.22 -4.14 -30.47
CA ILE A 383 -12.34 -3.30 -29.27
C ILE A 383 -11.14 -3.53 -28.33
N THR A 384 -10.77 -4.77 -28.05
CA THR A 384 -9.63 -5.07 -27.17
C THR A 384 -8.30 -4.58 -27.75
N ASN A 385 -8.13 -4.66 -29.07
CA ASN A 385 -6.98 -4.10 -29.78
C ASN A 385 -6.91 -2.56 -29.72
N GLY A 386 -8.05 -1.87 -29.71
CA GLY A 386 -8.11 -0.42 -29.51
C GLY A 386 -7.90 0.00 -28.05
N TYR A 387 -8.32 -0.84 -27.10
CA TYR A 387 -8.29 -0.59 -25.66
C TYR A 387 -6.88 -0.36 -25.11
N VAL A 388 -5.93 -1.25 -25.39
CA VAL A 388 -4.57 -1.16 -24.83
C VAL A 388 -3.85 0.12 -25.27
N PRO A 389 -3.83 0.50 -26.57
CA PRO A 389 -3.29 1.79 -27.01
C PRO A 389 -3.98 2.99 -26.36
N GLY A 390 -5.31 2.98 -26.23
CA GLY A 390 -6.06 4.06 -25.57
C GLY A 390 -5.69 4.24 -24.10
N LEU A 391 -5.58 3.13 -23.38
CA LEU A 391 -5.14 3.10 -21.98
C LEU A 391 -3.72 3.64 -21.84
N CYS A 392 -2.77 3.12 -22.62
CA CYS A 392 -1.37 3.54 -22.59
C CYS A 392 -1.21 5.02 -22.97
N ALA A 393 -1.88 5.48 -24.03
CA ALA A 393 -1.83 6.88 -24.46
C ALA A 393 -2.37 7.81 -23.37
N SER A 394 -3.51 7.46 -22.75
CA SER A 394 -4.09 8.22 -21.65
C SER A 394 -3.12 8.34 -20.46
N ILE A 395 -2.47 7.24 -20.07
CA ILE A 395 -1.47 7.20 -18.99
C ILE A 395 -0.27 8.08 -19.32
N VAL A 396 0.30 7.94 -20.53
CA VAL A 396 1.47 8.70 -20.97
C VAL A 396 1.17 10.19 -21.01
N ILE A 397 0.07 10.60 -21.65
CA ILE A 397 -0.35 12.00 -21.75
C ILE A 397 -0.54 12.61 -20.35
N TYR A 398 -1.25 11.92 -19.47
CA TYR A 398 -1.43 12.36 -18.09
C TYR A 398 -0.08 12.56 -17.37
N ARG A 399 0.79 11.54 -17.42
CA ARG A 399 2.08 11.56 -16.71
C ARG A 399 3.04 12.63 -17.21
N VAL A 400 3.03 12.90 -18.52
CA VAL A 400 3.92 13.87 -19.15
C VAL A 400 3.43 15.29 -18.92
N PHE A 401 2.13 15.57 -19.10
CA PHE A 401 1.61 16.94 -19.15
C PHE A 401 0.83 17.36 -17.90
N PHE A 402 0.08 16.45 -17.27
CA PHE A 402 -0.92 16.79 -16.26
C PHE A 402 -0.54 16.36 -14.84
N HIS A 403 0.47 15.50 -14.69
CA HIS A 403 0.92 14.99 -13.41
C HIS A 403 1.37 16.12 -12.47
N PRO A 404 1.07 16.05 -11.14
CA PRO A 404 1.48 17.07 -10.18
C PRO A 404 2.97 17.42 -10.24
N LEU A 405 3.84 16.42 -10.40
CA LEU A 405 5.29 16.64 -10.55
C LEU A 405 5.70 17.38 -11.82
N THR A 406 4.94 17.24 -12.92
CA THR A 406 5.15 18.07 -14.11
C THR A 406 4.75 19.50 -13.82
N LYS A 407 3.58 19.71 -13.21
CA LYS A 407 3.07 21.05 -12.87
C LYS A 407 3.97 21.80 -11.89
N ALA A 408 4.59 21.07 -10.96
CA ALA A 408 5.56 21.60 -10.01
C ALA A 408 6.94 21.91 -10.63
N GLY A 409 7.16 21.58 -11.91
CA GLY A 409 8.39 21.96 -12.62
C GLY A 409 9.62 21.09 -12.33
N PHE A 410 9.47 19.91 -11.72
CA PHE A 410 10.63 19.06 -11.41
C PHE A 410 11.32 18.52 -12.68
N SER A 411 12.63 18.77 -12.77
CA SER A 411 13.51 18.29 -13.84
C SER A 411 13.96 16.84 -13.63
N GLY A 412 14.42 16.20 -14.69
CA GLY A 412 14.93 14.83 -14.69
C GLY A 412 14.90 14.25 -16.10
N PRO A 413 15.34 12.99 -16.28
CA PRO A 413 15.27 12.34 -17.58
C PRO A 413 13.83 12.33 -18.11
N TRP A 414 13.61 12.72 -19.36
CA TRP A 414 12.25 12.89 -19.90
C TRP A 414 11.42 11.59 -19.85
N TYR A 415 12.07 10.45 -20.07
CA TYR A 415 11.46 9.12 -20.00
C TYR A 415 11.10 8.71 -18.56
N ALA A 416 11.70 9.33 -17.54
CA ALA A 416 11.33 9.09 -16.14
C ALA A 416 9.94 9.62 -15.81
N ARG A 417 9.42 10.58 -16.59
CA ARG A 417 8.03 11.01 -16.50
C ARG A 417 7.08 9.87 -16.88
N VAL A 418 7.47 9.01 -17.82
CA VAL A 418 6.60 7.99 -18.43
C VAL A 418 6.60 6.68 -17.64
N THR A 419 7.77 6.17 -17.27
CA THR A 419 7.91 4.82 -16.71
C THR A 419 9.07 4.70 -15.72
N LYS A 420 9.08 3.67 -14.87
CA LYS A 420 10.24 3.26 -14.06
C LYS A 420 11.10 2.18 -14.75
N LEU A 421 10.66 1.64 -15.89
CA LEU A 421 11.40 0.60 -16.61
C LEU A 421 12.77 1.05 -17.12
N TRP A 422 12.95 2.35 -17.39
CA TRP A 422 14.29 2.89 -17.69
C TRP A 422 15.25 2.70 -16.50
N HIS A 423 14.74 2.84 -15.27
CA HIS A 423 15.56 2.75 -14.07
C HIS A 423 15.90 1.30 -13.77
N VAL A 424 14.95 0.39 -14.03
CA VAL A 424 15.21 -1.06 -14.04
C VAL A 424 16.35 -1.41 -15.00
N TRP A 425 16.30 -0.88 -16.22
CA TRP A 425 17.36 -1.07 -17.21
C TRP A 425 18.70 -0.45 -16.79
N ALA A 426 18.69 0.77 -16.24
CA ALA A 426 19.89 1.45 -15.75
C ALA A 426 20.55 0.67 -14.59
N CYS A 427 19.74 0.03 -13.74
CA CYS A 427 20.17 -0.72 -12.57
C CYS A 427 20.45 -2.21 -12.83
N ARG A 428 20.45 -2.66 -14.09
CA ARG A 428 20.71 -4.08 -14.45
C ARG A 428 22.05 -4.62 -13.96
N ASN A 429 23.03 -3.73 -13.74
CA ASN A 429 24.36 -4.08 -13.23
C ASN A 429 24.49 -3.92 -11.69
N SER A 430 23.39 -3.64 -10.97
CA SER A 430 23.39 -3.36 -9.52
C SER A 430 24.24 -2.15 -9.10
N LYS A 431 24.28 -1.09 -9.91
CA LYS A 431 25.06 0.14 -9.65
C LYS A 431 24.17 1.38 -9.48
N ASN A 432 23.05 1.24 -8.77
CA ASN A 432 22.05 2.31 -8.64
C ASN A 432 22.65 3.59 -7.99
N HIS A 433 23.50 3.45 -6.97
CA HIS A 433 24.24 4.57 -6.39
C HIS A 433 25.02 5.42 -7.42
N GLN A 434 25.63 4.80 -8.45
CA GLN A 434 26.31 5.54 -9.53
C GLN A 434 25.32 6.22 -10.48
N VAL A 435 24.21 5.54 -10.79
CA VAL A 435 23.11 6.11 -11.60
C VAL A 435 22.58 7.37 -10.92
N LEU A 436 22.25 7.30 -9.63
CA LEU A 436 21.76 8.46 -8.88
C LEU A 436 22.81 9.57 -8.77
N ASN A 437 24.08 9.24 -8.53
CA ASN A 437 25.16 10.24 -8.51
C ASN A 437 25.26 11.01 -9.84
N SER A 438 25.21 10.31 -10.98
CA SER A 438 25.24 10.95 -12.30
C SER A 438 24.01 11.83 -12.58
N LEU A 439 22.86 11.51 -11.97
CA LEU A 439 21.65 12.32 -12.08
C LEU A 439 21.73 13.57 -11.20
N GLN A 440 22.31 13.48 -10.01
CA GLN A 440 22.58 14.63 -9.16
C GLN A 440 23.50 15.63 -9.88
N GLU A 441 24.61 15.15 -10.43
CA GLU A 441 25.58 15.98 -11.18
C GLU A 441 24.91 16.71 -12.36
N LYS A 442 23.94 16.07 -13.01
CA LYS A 442 23.27 16.62 -14.19
C LYS A 442 22.09 17.54 -13.88
N TYR A 443 21.28 17.24 -12.86
CA TYR A 443 19.99 17.90 -12.62
C TYR A 443 19.91 18.63 -11.28
N GLY A 444 20.91 18.49 -10.41
CA GLY A 444 20.95 19.11 -9.08
C GLY A 444 20.21 18.30 -8.00
N ASP A 445 19.71 18.99 -6.98
CA ASP A 445 19.31 18.35 -5.72
C ASP A 445 17.91 17.70 -5.74
N PHE A 446 17.03 18.12 -6.66
CA PHE A 446 15.66 17.63 -6.75
C PHE A 446 15.38 17.07 -8.14
N VAL A 447 15.39 15.75 -8.27
CA VAL A 447 15.35 15.08 -9.58
C VAL A 447 14.17 14.13 -9.68
N ARG A 448 13.35 14.29 -10.72
CA ARG A 448 12.28 13.35 -11.06
C ARG A 448 12.84 12.08 -11.67
N THR A 449 12.87 11.03 -10.86
CA THR A 449 13.39 9.68 -11.20
C THR A 449 12.28 8.66 -11.48
N GLY A 450 11.01 9.10 -11.47
CA GLY A 450 9.88 8.26 -11.85
C GLY A 450 8.60 9.05 -12.14
N PRO A 451 7.54 8.35 -12.59
CA PRO A 451 6.26 9.00 -12.89
C PRO A 451 5.70 9.75 -11.68
N ASN A 452 5.75 9.10 -10.51
CA ASN A 452 5.31 9.62 -9.21
C ASN A 452 6.46 9.52 -8.16
N GLU A 453 7.68 9.87 -8.56
CA GLU A 453 8.85 9.78 -7.68
C GLU A 453 9.85 10.93 -7.90
N ILE A 454 10.36 11.47 -6.80
CA ILE A 454 11.47 12.43 -6.74
C ILE A 454 12.61 11.83 -5.91
N THR A 455 13.83 11.91 -6.44
CA THR A 455 15.05 11.71 -5.66
C THR A 455 15.55 13.06 -5.17
N VAL A 456 15.81 13.16 -3.87
CA VAL A 456 16.25 14.36 -3.17
C VAL A 456 17.66 14.15 -2.64
N PHE A 457 18.62 14.90 -3.17
CA PHE A 457 20.03 14.86 -2.78
C PHE A 457 20.40 15.91 -1.73
N HIS A 458 19.40 16.39 -0.97
CA HIS A 458 19.58 17.38 0.09
C HIS A 458 19.48 16.73 1.48
N PRO A 459 20.36 17.05 2.44
CA PRO A 459 20.39 16.40 3.75
C PRO A 459 19.12 16.59 4.60
N ASP A 460 18.42 17.72 4.46
CA ASP A 460 17.10 17.97 5.10
C ASP A 460 16.07 16.87 4.80
N ALA A 461 16.25 16.09 3.73
CA ALA A 461 15.35 15.01 3.37
C ALA A 461 15.20 13.96 4.47
N PHE A 462 16.26 13.68 5.25
CA PHE A 462 16.18 12.68 6.32
C PHE A 462 15.23 13.13 7.44
N MET A 463 15.36 14.37 7.91
CA MET A 463 14.49 14.90 8.97
C MET A 463 13.07 15.18 8.48
N ALA A 464 12.91 15.61 7.23
CA ALA A 464 11.59 15.85 6.65
C ALA A 464 10.80 14.56 6.43
N THR A 465 11.46 13.48 6.00
CA THR A 465 10.77 12.22 5.66
C THR A 465 10.70 11.22 6.81
N ASP A 466 11.70 11.16 7.70
CA ASP A 466 11.76 10.18 8.80
C ASP A 466 11.79 10.83 10.20
N GLY A 467 11.93 12.15 10.29
CA GLY A 467 12.02 12.85 11.58
C GLY A 467 10.75 12.74 12.44
N PRO A 468 10.83 13.08 13.75
CA PRO A 468 9.72 12.91 14.69
C PRO A 468 8.41 13.61 14.29
N ARG A 469 8.50 14.71 13.53
CA ARG A 469 7.36 15.50 13.04
C ARG A 469 6.93 15.12 11.61
N SER A 470 7.58 14.14 10.99
CA SER A 470 7.27 13.72 9.63
C SER A 470 5.87 13.15 9.53
N THR A 471 5.12 13.63 8.54
CA THR A 471 3.84 13.07 8.12
C THR A 471 3.99 11.98 7.05
N CYS A 472 5.18 11.84 6.44
CA CYS A 472 5.45 10.83 5.43
C CYS A 472 5.28 9.41 5.97
N ILE A 473 4.96 8.48 5.07
CA ILE A 473 4.86 7.04 5.36
C ILE A 473 5.87 6.26 4.51
N LYS A 474 6.04 4.97 4.78
CA LYS A 474 6.78 4.09 3.87
C LYS A 474 6.03 3.91 2.54
N SER A 475 6.76 3.91 1.43
CA SER A 475 6.16 3.78 0.09
C SER A 475 5.69 2.36 -0.21
N ASP A 476 5.04 2.20 -1.37
CA ASP A 476 4.63 0.94 -1.99
C ASP A 476 5.77 -0.10 -2.10
N TRP A 477 7.03 0.35 -2.13
CA TRP A 477 8.20 -0.52 -2.12
C TRP A 477 8.22 -1.49 -0.93
N TYR A 478 7.69 -1.07 0.22
CA TYR A 478 7.72 -1.90 1.42
C TYR A 478 6.70 -3.05 1.40
N ASP A 479 5.81 -3.11 0.41
CA ASP A 479 4.89 -4.25 0.21
C ASP A 479 5.55 -5.42 -0.57
N ILE A 480 6.85 -5.37 -0.80
CA ILE A 480 7.59 -6.36 -1.62
C ILE A 480 7.50 -7.81 -1.14
N ILE A 481 7.25 -8.03 0.16
CA ILE A 481 7.06 -9.37 0.75
C ILE A 481 5.60 -9.70 1.08
N TYR A 482 4.65 -8.85 0.65
CA TYR A 482 3.23 -9.08 0.83
C TYR A 482 2.82 -10.47 0.30
N PRO A 483 1.96 -11.25 1.00
CA PRO A 483 1.18 -10.89 2.19
C PRO A 483 1.94 -10.99 3.52
N THR A 484 3.18 -11.46 3.53
CA THR A 484 3.99 -11.52 4.75
C THR A 484 4.29 -10.11 5.24
N GLN A 485 4.26 -9.89 6.56
CA GLN A 485 4.58 -8.60 7.17
C GLN A 485 5.69 -8.75 8.20
N ALA A 486 6.55 -7.74 8.27
CA ALA A 486 7.64 -7.61 9.23
C ALA A 486 7.69 -6.17 9.72
N LEU A 487 8.36 -5.92 10.85
CA LEU A 487 8.52 -4.56 11.38
C LEU A 487 9.03 -3.56 10.32
N VAL A 488 9.98 -3.95 9.48
CA VAL A 488 10.54 -3.06 8.44
C VAL A 488 9.55 -2.77 7.31
N THR A 489 8.64 -3.68 7.00
CA THR A 489 7.72 -3.56 5.85
C THR A 489 6.38 -2.95 6.19
N THR A 490 6.03 -2.87 7.48
CA THR A 490 4.80 -2.19 7.92
C THR A 490 4.83 -0.71 7.54
N ARG A 491 3.84 -0.30 6.73
CA ARG A 491 3.63 1.08 6.26
C ARG A 491 2.80 1.94 7.22
N ASP A 492 1.86 1.31 7.93
CA ASP A 492 1.03 1.99 8.93
C ASP A 492 1.85 2.33 10.19
N LYS A 493 1.81 3.60 10.60
CA LYS A 493 2.59 4.11 11.74
C LYS A 493 2.15 3.51 13.07
N SER A 494 0.86 3.27 13.26
CA SER A 494 0.30 2.74 14.50
C SER A 494 0.68 1.27 14.69
N ILE A 495 0.51 0.46 13.63
CA ILE A 495 0.88 -0.96 13.61
C ILE A 495 2.40 -1.09 13.77
N HIS A 496 3.18 -0.28 13.03
CA HIS A 496 4.64 -0.23 13.19
C HIS A 496 5.03 0.11 14.63
N GLY A 497 4.42 1.13 15.22
CA GLY A 497 4.69 1.54 16.60
C GLY A 497 4.40 0.41 17.61
N ALA A 498 3.29 -0.30 17.43
CA ALA A 498 2.94 -1.45 18.28
C ALA A 498 3.94 -2.59 18.15
N ARG A 499 4.31 -2.99 16.93
CA ARG A 499 5.30 -4.04 16.71
C ARG A 499 6.70 -3.62 17.17
N ARG A 500 7.08 -2.35 16.98
CA ARG A 500 8.38 -1.80 17.40
C ARG A 500 8.59 -1.90 18.91
N ARG A 501 7.54 -1.75 19.73
CA ARG A 501 7.63 -1.91 21.19
C ARG A 501 8.10 -3.31 21.59
N HIS A 502 7.68 -4.35 20.86
CA HIS A 502 8.12 -5.73 21.10
C HIS A 502 9.61 -5.89 20.79
N TRP A 503 10.04 -5.40 19.63
CA TRP A 503 11.45 -5.41 19.22
C TRP A 503 12.34 -4.65 20.21
N ASN A 504 11.95 -3.45 20.66
CA ASN A 504 12.74 -2.64 21.59
C ASN A 504 13.13 -3.38 22.89
N ARG A 505 12.39 -4.41 23.32
CA ARG A 505 12.73 -5.22 24.51
C ARG A 505 14.00 -6.03 24.28
N GLY A 506 14.10 -6.70 23.13
CA GLY A 506 15.28 -7.51 22.76
C GLY A 506 16.52 -6.68 22.42
N PHE A 507 16.33 -5.37 22.21
CA PHE A 507 17.41 -4.40 21.97
C PHE A 507 17.58 -3.39 23.13
N SER A 508 17.00 -3.69 24.30
CA SER A 508 17.23 -2.90 25.51
C SER A 508 18.66 -3.10 26.02
N LYS A 509 19.20 -2.12 26.74
CA LYS A 509 20.56 -2.19 27.31
C LYS A 509 20.79 -3.48 28.10
N THR A 510 19.84 -3.86 28.95
CA THR A 510 19.91 -5.07 29.78
C THR A 510 19.83 -6.37 28.98
N ALA A 511 19.15 -6.38 27.82
CA ALA A 511 19.13 -7.52 26.93
C ALA A 511 20.45 -7.66 26.17
N LEU A 512 21.01 -6.54 25.69
CA LEU A 512 22.25 -6.52 24.93
C LEU A 512 23.47 -6.87 25.81
N GLU A 513 23.55 -6.39 27.05
CA GLU A 513 24.61 -6.75 28.01
C GLU A 513 24.71 -8.28 28.20
N LYS A 514 23.57 -8.98 28.23
CA LYS A 514 23.54 -10.45 28.31
C LYS A 514 24.01 -11.13 27.03
N TYR A 515 23.92 -10.44 25.90
CA TYR A 515 24.28 -10.97 24.59
C TYR A 515 25.75 -10.71 24.22
N GLU A 516 26.43 -9.75 24.86
CA GLU A 516 27.84 -9.40 24.60
C GLU A 516 28.77 -10.62 24.64
N SER A 517 28.60 -11.49 25.65
CA SER A 517 29.39 -12.72 25.79
C SER A 517 29.26 -13.61 24.55
N ARG A 518 28.08 -13.68 23.94
CA ARG A 518 27.80 -14.49 22.75
C ARG A 518 28.46 -13.90 21.50
N ILE A 519 28.42 -12.58 21.35
CA ILE A 519 29.14 -11.89 20.27
C ILE A 519 30.64 -12.16 20.38
N LEU A 520 31.21 -12.02 21.59
CA LEU A 520 32.62 -12.27 21.85
C LEU A 520 33.03 -13.72 21.53
N ARG A 521 32.14 -14.71 21.73
CA ARG A 521 32.39 -16.09 21.27
C ARG A 521 32.60 -16.15 19.75
N HIS A 522 31.77 -15.45 18.97
CA HIS A 522 31.91 -15.40 17.51
C HIS A 522 33.14 -14.60 17.07
N VAL A 523 33.48 -13.50 17.77
CA VAL A 523 34.74 -12.77 17.55
C VAL A 523 35.95 -13.70 17.76
N ASN A 524 35.96 -14.50 18.83
CA ASN A 524 37.03 -15.46 19.09
C ASN A 524 37.12 -16.54 18.01
N LYS A 525 35.99 -17.01 17.47
CA LYS A 525 35.99 -17.99 16.36
C LYS A 525 36.59 -17.40 15.09
N LEU A 526 36.25 -16.14 14.76
CA LEU A 526 36.86 -15.45 13.64
C LEU A 526 38.36 -15.22 13.87
N GLU A 527 38.77 -14.81 15.07
CA GLU A 527 40.19 -14.63 15.42
C GLU A 527 40.99 -15.93 15.28
N LYS A 528 40.43 -17.08 15.71
CA LYS A 528 41.02 -18.40 15.46
C LYS A 528 41.16 -18.69 13.97
N CYS A 529 40.22 -18.23 13.14
CA CYS A 529 40.32 -18.40 11.71
C CYS A 529 41.51 -17.62 11.13
N ILE A 530 41.65 -16.35 11.54
CA ILE A 530 42.78 -15.50 11.15
C ILE A 530 44.10 -16.13 11.63
N MET A 531 44.20 -16.57 12.89
CA MET A 531 45.42 -17.17 13.42
C MET A 531 45.86 -18.42 12.61
N ALA A 532 44.91 -19.29 12.26
CA ALA A 532 45.24 -20.46 11.44
C ALA A 532 45.68 -20.10 10.01
N ASP A 533 45.23 -18.96 9.45
CA ASP A 533 45.75 -18.46 8.17
C ASP A 533 47.17 -17.90 8.33
N VAL A 534 47.44 -17.17 9.42
CA VAL A 534 48.77 -16.65 9.77
C VAL A 534 49.78 -17.77 9.93
N ILE A 535 49.45 -18.82 10.71
CA ILE A 535 50.32 -19.99 10.91
C ILE A 535 50.59 -20.71 9.59
N ALA A 536 49.57 -20.83 8.74
CA ALA A 536 49.71 -21.42 7.41
C ALA A 536 50.41 -20.49 6.39
N SER A 537 50.78 -19.26 6.78
CA SER A 537 51.33 -18.23 5.89
C SER A 537 50.43 -17.96 4.67
N ARG A 538 49.11 -17.95 4.88
CA ARG A 538 48.10 -17.72 3.84
C ARG A 538 47.45 -16.35 3.97
N GLU A 539 46.97 -15.84 2.85
CA GLU A 539 46.06 -14.69 2.82
C GLU A 539 44.70 -15.08 3.43
N SER A 540 44.13 -14.20 4.24
CA SER A 540 42.76 -14.36 4.73
C SER A 540 41.76 -13.75 3.76
N ASP A 541 40.74 -14.51 3.39
CA ASP A 541 39.52 -13.99 2.75
C ASP A 541 38.70 -13.21 3.77
N ALA A 542 39.09 -11.95 3.98
CA ALA A 542 38.50 -11.07 4.96
C ALA A 542 37.00 -10.86 4.70
N ARG A 543 36.60 -10.79 3.42
CA ARG A 543 35.18 -10.70 3.06
C ARG A 543 34.40 -11.88 3.60
N SER A 544 34.80 -13.12 3.27
CA SER A 544 34.05 -14.29 3.71
C SER A 544 34.03 -14.39 5.23
N LEU A 545 35.16 -14.18 5.91
CA LEU A 545 35.25 -14.21 7.37
C LEU A 545 34.29 -13.22 8.05
N LEU A 546 34.26 -11.97 7.59
CA LEU A 546 33.40 -10.92 8.17
C LEU A 546 31.91 -11.20 7.95
N TYR A 547 31.55 -11.73 6.77
CA TYR A 547 30.18 -12.16 6.50
C TYR A 547 29.78 -13.39 7.33
N TRP A 548 30.66 -14.38 7.46
CA TRP A 548 30.41 -15.56 8.30
C TRP A 548 30.20 -15.14 9.76
N PHE A 549 31.02 -14.24 10.29
CA PHE A 549 30.86 -13.68 11.63
C PHE A 549 29.49 -13.01 11.80
N ALA A 550 29.12 -12.08 10.92
CA ALA A 550 27.88 -11.34 11.08
C ALA A 550 26.65 -12.24 11.00
N PHE A 551 26.63 -13.20 10.08
CA PHE A 551 25.53 -14.15 9.96
C PHE A 551 25.49 -15.16 11.12
N ASP A 552 26.62 -15.72 11.55
CA ASP A 552 26.65 -16.63 12.71
C ASP A 552 26.19 -15.92 13.99
N ALA A 553 26.68 -14.69 14.22
CA ALA A 553 26.23 -13.87 15.34
C ALA A 553 24.72 -13.60 15.25
N MET A 554 24.20 -13.18 14.09
CA MET A 554 22.76 -12.88 13.98
C MET A 554 21.87 -14.13 14.02
N GLY A 555 22.32 -15.27 13.50
CA GLY A 555 21.61 -16.54 13.70
C GLY A 555 21.50 -16.87 15.20
N ASP A 556 22.61 -16.70 15.93
CA ASP A 556 22.67 -16.91 17.36
C ASP A 556 21.77 -15.91 18.12
N PHE A 557 21.76 -14.63 17.71
CA PHE A 557 20.92 -13.58 18.31
C PHE A 557 19.43 -13.79 18.05
N VAL A 558 19.04 -14.20 16.84
CA VAL A 558 17.64 -14.33 16.46
C VAL A 558 17.06 -15.66 16.93
N PHE A 559 17.73 -16.76 16.60
CA PHE A 559 17.22 -18.13 16.80
C PHE A 559 17.83 -18.85 17.99
N GLY A 560 18.80 -18.26 18.68
CA GLY A 560 19.57 -18.99 19.69
C GLY A 560 20.62 -19.94 19.09
N ARG A 561 20.84 -19.93 17.76
CA ARG A 561 21.70 -20.89 17.05
C ARG A 561 22.47 -20.25 15.89
N PRO A 562 23.81 -20.38 15.83
CA PRO A 562 24.59 -19.91 14.69
C PRO A 562 24.40 -20.81 13.46
N PHE A 563 24.76 -20.32 12.27
CA PHE A 563 24.77 -21.13 11.05
C PHE A 563 25.98 -22.08 11.00
N GLY A 564 27.02 -21.82 11.80
CA GLY A 564 28.23 -22.61 11.89
C GLY A 564 29.20 -22.38 10.74
N MET A 565 29.16 -21.20 10.13
CA MET A 565 30.01 -20.86 8.97
C MET A 565 31.46 -20.61 9.38
N LEU A 566 31.71 -19.99 10.54
CA LEU A 566 33.07 -19.81 11.06
C LEU A 566 33.73 -21.14 11.43
N ASP A 567 32.96 -22.09 11.97
CA ASP A 567 33.49 -23.41 12.36
C ASP A 567 33.85 -24.27 11.13
N LYS A 568 32.99 -24.23 10.10
CA LYS A 568 33.18 -24.99 8.86
C LYS A 568 34.09 -24.29 7.84
N ARG A 569 34.30 -22.98 8.00
CA ARG A 569 34.92 -22.08 7.01
C ARG A 569 34.27 -22.19 5.63
N ASP A 570 32.95 -22.27 5.59
CA ASP A 570 32.18 -22.37 4.36
C ASP A 570 30.81 -21.70 4.50
N TRP A 571 30.25 -21.28 3.36
CA TRP A 571 28.94 -20.64 3.30
C TRP A 571 27.83 -21.64 3.58
N HIS A 572 26.99 -21.32 4.56
CA HIS A 572 25.76 -22.08 4.79
C HIS A 572 24.85 -21.97 3.55
N LEU A 573 24.32 -23.11 3.09
CA LEU A 573 23.53 -23.21 1.84
C LEU A 573 22.41 -22.16 1.77
N ILE A 574 21.69 -21.94 2.88
CA ILE A 574 20.59 -20.96 2.93
C ILE A 574 21.06 -19.52 2.73
N ILE A 575 22.26 -19.17 3.19
CA ILE A 575 22.84 -17.84 3.04
C ILE A 575 23.30 -17.64 1.59
N THR A 576 23.82 -18.68 0.94
CA THR A 576 24.11 -18.66 -0.50
C THR A 576 22.83 -18.42 -1.32
N LYS A 577 21.72 -19.06 -0.96
CA LYS A 577 20.40 -18.84 -1.59
C LYS A 577 19.88 -17.42 -1.37
N LEU A 578 19.95 -16.91 -0.14
CA LEU A 578 19.63 -15.51 0.19
C LEU A 578 20.41 -14.53 -0.68
N ARG A 579 21.74 -14.70 -0.77
CA ARG A 579 22.61 -13.82 -1.57
C ARG A 579 22.24 -13.84 -3.06
N ARG A 580 21.88 -15.00 -3.61
CA ARG A 580 21.38 -15.12 -5.00
C ARG A 580 20.03 -14.43 -5.16
N ALA A 581 19.10 -14.62 -4.22
CA ALA A 581 17.78 -14.01 -4.29
C ALA A 581 17.84 -12.47 -4.22
N LEU A 582 18.70 -11.91 -3.35
CA LEU A 582 18.94 -10.47 -3.26
C LEU A 582 19.46 -9.84 -4.57
N THR A 583 20.04 -10.63 -5.49
CA THR A 583 20.46 -10.09 -6.80
C THR A 583 19.29 -9.56 -7.64
N LEU A 584 18.07 -10.05 -7.43
CA LEU A 584 16.87 -9.52 -8.09
C LEU A 584 16.46 -8.15 -7.54
N MET A 585 16.78 -7.86 -6.29
CA MET A 585 16.39 -6.59 -5.65
C MET A 585 17.01 -5.41 -6.39
N ALA A 586 18.25 -5.53 -6.86
CA ALA A 586 18.95 -4.45 -7.55
C ALA A 586 18.20 -3.88 -8.77
N PRO A 587 17.93 -4.67 -9.84
CA PRO A 587 17.27 -4.15 -11.02
C PRO A 587 15.78 -3.89 -10.79
N PHE A 588 15.09 -4.66 -9.95
CA PHE A 588 13.63 -4.59 -9.85
C PHE A 588 13.12 -3.69 -8.71
N SER A 589 13.96 -3.28 -7.76
CA SER A 589 13.60 -2.34 -6.69
C SER A 589 12.92 -1.05 -7.19
N PRO A 590 13.34 -0.41 -8.31
CA PRO A 590 12.64 0.75 -8.86
C PRO A 590 11.21 0.49 -9.35
N ALA A 591 10.81 -0.77 -9.55
CA ALA A 591 9.49 -1.16 -10.04
C ALA A 591 8.96 -2.39 -9.26
N PRO A 592 8.54 -2.21 -7.99
CA PRO A 592 8.16 -3.32 -7.10
C PRO A 592 7.07 -4.25 -7.66
N TRP A 593 6.18 -3.73 -8.50
CA TRP A 593 5.14 -4.52 -9.17
C TRP A 593 5.70 -5.63 -10.08
N LEU A 594 6.91 -5.49 -10.64
CA LEU A 594 7.57 -6.57 -11.39
C LEU A 594 7.96 -7.73 -10.49
N ILE A 595 8.35 -7.44 -9.25
CA ILE A 595 8.68 -8.45 -8.25
C ILE A 595 7.40 -9.21 -7.87
N GLN A 596 6.28 -8.50 -7.68
CA GLN A 596 4.98 -9.12 -7.43
C GLN A 596 4.56 -10.08 -8.54
N ILE A 597 4.76 -9.71 -9.81
CA ILE A 597 4.53 -10.62 -10.96
C ILE A 597 5.49 -11.80 -10.91
N GLY A 598 6.77 -11.57 -10.63
CA GLY A 598 7.77 -12.63 -10.53
C GLY A 598 7.43 -13.67 -9.46
N LEU A 599 6.96 -13.25 -8.28
CA LEU A 599 6.58 -14.14 -7.18
C LEU A 599 5.46 -15.12 -7.57
N TRP A 600 4.62 -14.78 -8.56
CA TRP A 600 3.58 -15.64 -9.13
C TRP A 600 4.08 -16.63 -10.19
N LEU A 601 5.36 -16.56 -10.59
CA LEU A 601 5.97 -17.41 -11.61
C LEU A 601 7.00 -18.37 -10.96
N PRO A 602 6.56 -19.47 -10.33
CA PRO A 602 7.41 -20.33 -9.50
C PRO A 602 8.54 -21.07 -10.26
N ARG A 603 8.58 -20.97 -11.59
CA ARG A 603 9.56 -21.66 -12.45
C ARG A 603 10.94 -20.98 -12.49
N PHE A 604 11.09 -19.78 -11.94
CA PHE A 604 12.39 -19.11 -11.89
C PHE A 604 13.19 -19.55 -10.65
N HIS A 605 14.35 -20.16 -10.86
CA HIS A 605 15.23 -20.68 -9.80
C HIS A 605 15.52 -19.68 -8.68
N VAL A 606 15.66 -18.38 -9.01
CA VAL A 606 15.96 -17.34 -8.03
C VAL A 606 14.76 -17.03 -7.12
N ILE A 607 13.53 -17.14 -7.63
CA ILE A 607 12.30 -16.99 -6.84
C ILE A 607 12.10 -18.20 -5.94
N LYS A 608 12.47 -19.40 -6.42
CA LYS A 608 12.53 -20.61 -5.59
C LYS A 608 13.51 -20.44 -4.42
N ASP A 609 14.71 -19.93 -4.67
CA ASP A 609 15.71 -19.66 -3.62
C ASP A 609 15.18 -18.67 -2.55
N TRP A 610 14.41 -17.64 -2.97
CA TRP A 610 13.73 -16.71 -2.05
C TRP A 610 12.71 -17.43 -1.15
N TRP A 611 11.82 -18.25 -1.72
CA TRP A 611 10.83 -18.99 -0.93
C TRP A 611 11.45 -20.05 -0.02
N GLU A 612 12.50 -20.74 -0.47
CA GLU A 612 13.24 -21.69 0.36
C GLU A 612 13.89 -21.01 1.58
N MET A 613 14.42 -19.80 1.39
CA MET A 613 14.96 -18.97 2.48
C MET A 613 13.87 -18.52 3.47
N ILE A 614 12.73 -18.00 2.99
CA ILE A 614 11.60 -17.66 3.87
C ILE A 614 11.19 -18.89 4.66
N GLY A 615 10.95 -20.02 3.98
CA GLY A 615 10.55 -21.26 4.63
C GLY A 615 11.56 -21.78 5.64
N TRP A 616 12.87 -21.57 5.40
CA TRP A 616 13.89 -21.95 6.38
C TRP A 616 13.86 -21.05 7.63
N CYS A 617 13.74 -19.73 7.47
CA CYS A 617 13.66 -18.81 8.61
C CYS A 617 12.42 -19.09 9.47
N GLN A 618 11.28 -19.35 8.80
CA GLN A 618 10.04 -19.78 9.45
C GLN A 618 10.27 -21.07 10.25
N ARG A 619 10.88 -22.11 9.66
CA ARG A 619 11.16 -23.37 10.38
C ARG A 619 12.05 -23.16 11.60
N GLN A 620 13.12 -22.36 11.48
CA GLN A 620 14.00 -22.07 12.62
C GLN A 620 13.29 -21.31 13.74
N MET A 621 12.45 -20.33 13.39
CA MET A 621 11.61 -19.63 14.35
C MET A 621 10.66 -20.59 15.06
N GLN A 622 9.98 -21.47 14.31
CA GLN A 622 9.04 -22.44 14.87
C GLN A 622 9.71 -23.49 15.77
N GLU A 623 10.88 -24.01 15.37
CA GLU A 623 11.69 -24.91 16.20
C GLU A 623 12.11 -24.22 17.49
N ARG A 624 12.58 -22.97 17.40
CA ARG A 624 13.00 -22.19 18.56
C ARG A 624 11.84 -21.92 19.53
N ILE A 625 10.65 -21.65 19.02
CA ILE A 625 9.45 -21.46 19.85
C ILE A 625 9.09 -22.75 20.59
N LYS A 626 9.15 -23.91 19.92
CA LYS A 626 8.88 -25.23 20.52
C LYS A 626 9.82 -25.58 21.66
N GLU A 627 11.07 -25.13 21.61
CA GLU A 627 12.06 -25.33 22.66
C GLU A 627 11.76 -24.55 23.96
N GLY A 628 10.87 -23.55 23.89
CA GLY A 628 10.42 -22.80 25.06
C GLY A 628 11.54 -22.02 25.76
N SER A 629 11.39 -21.80 27.07
CA SER A 629 12.34 -21.04 27.90
C SER A 629 13.51 -21.89 28.44
N ASN A 630 13.80 -23.04 27.83
CA ASN A 630 14.86 -23.96 28.30
C ASN A 630 16.29 -23.45 28.06
N HIS A 631 16.45 -22.26 27.46
CA HIS A 631 17.75 -21.63 27.23
C HIS A 631 18.10 -20.69 28.39
N LEU A 632 19.32 -20.83 28.93
CA LEU A 632 19.87 -20.03 30.04
C LEU A 632 20.03 -18.54 29.69
N GLU A 633 20.18 -18.21 28.39
CA GLU A 633 20.40 -16.85 27.88
C GLU A 633 19.26 -16.45 26.91
N PRO A 634 18.59 -15.30 27.10
CA PRO A 634 17.50 -14.87 26.22
C PRO A 634 18.02 -14.41 24.85
N ASP A 635 17.34 -14.83 23.78
CA ASP A 635 17.53 -14.38 22.39
C ASP A 635 16.38 -13.46 21.94
N LEU A 636 16.43 -12.92 20.73
CA LEU A 636 15.38 -12.04 20.22
C LEU A 636 14.01 -12.74 20.17
N THR A 637 13.97 -14.02 19.81
CA THR A 637 12.72 -14.80 19.74
C THR A 637 12.02 -14.84 21.09
N HIS A 638 12.76 -15.02 22.19
CA HIS A 638 12.23 -14.93 23.57
C HIS A 638 11.51 -13.60 23.85
N TYR A 639 12.05 -12.48 23.37
CA TYR A 639 11.43 -11.17 23.56
C TYR A 639 10.24 -10.91 22.63
N LEU A 640 10.27 -11.44 21.41
CA LEU A 640 9.19 -11.29 20.43
C LEU A 640 7.96 -12.15 20.74
N THR A 641 8.14 -13.21 21.53
CA THR A 641 7.08 -14.17 21.91
C THR A 641 6.42 -13.86 23.26
N LYS A 642 7.05 -13.05 24.13
CA LYS A 642 6.48 -12.64 25.43
C LYS A 642 5.32 -11.63 25.28
N SER A 643 4.10 -12.11 25.52
CA SER A 643 2.83 -11.38 25.43
C SER A 643 2.38 -10.72 26.75
N ASP A 644 3.15 -9.78 27.29
CA ASP A 644 2.77 -9.06 28.52
C ASP A 644 1.94 -7.77 28.28
N LEU A 645 1.45 -7.51 27.06
CA LEU A 645 0.55 -6.38 26.80
C LEU A 645 -0.90 -6.87 26.83
N LYS A 646 -1.69 -6.38 27.79
CA LYS A 646 -3.15 -6.59 27.93
C LYS A 646 -3.99 -6.03 26.76
N VAL A 647 -3.40 -5.82 25.59
CA VAL A 647 -4.05 -5.26 24.40
C VAL A 647 -3.60 -6.10 23.20
N GLU A 648 -4.31 -7.18 22.93
CA GLU A 648 -4.93 -7.44 21.62
C GLU A 648 -5.62 -8.81 21.59
N SER A 649 -6.90 -8.74 21.27
CA SER A 649 -7.74 -9.82 20.78
C SER A 649 -7.13 -10.48 19.54
N SER A 650 -7.25 -11.81 19.48
CA SER A 650 -6.82 -12.75 18.42
C SER A 650 -5.34 -13.20 18.46
N ASN A 651 -5.10 -14.33 19.12
CA ASN A 651 -3.85 -15.10 19.04
C ASN A 651 -3.48 -15.55 17.61
N GLU A 652 -4.37 -15.39 16.63
CA GLU A 652 -4.16 -15.81 15.23
C GLU A 652 -3.16 -14.94 14.45
N ASN A 653 -2.75 -13.77 14.96
CA ASN A 653 -1.90 -12.83 14.20
C ASN A 653 -0.39 -12.87 14.55
N ILE A 654 0.02 -13.38 15.72
CA ILE A 654 1.43 -13.31 16.17
C ILE A 654 2.36 -14.15 15.29
N MET A 655 1.93 -15.34 14.88
CA MET A 655 2.76 -16.25 14.07
C MET A 655 3.09 -15.65 12.69
N SER A 656 2.11 -14.99 12.06
CA SER A 656 2.32 -14.28 10.79
C SER A 656 3.42 -13.20 10.90
N TRP A 657 3.45 -12.46 12.02
CA TRP A 657 4.51 -11.49 12.29
C TRP A 657 5.87 -12.12 12.54
N LEU A 658 5.93 -13.24 13.27
CA LEU A 658 7.18 -13.91 13.59
C LEU A 658 7.88 -14.44 12.34
N ASP A 659 7.12 -14.86 11.33
CA ASP A 659 7.65 -15.29 10.04
C ASP A 659 8.42 -14.17 9.34
N GLY A 660 7.81 -13.00 9.16
CA GLY A 660 8.48 -11.85 8.55
C GLY A 660 9.61 -11.29 9.43
N ASP A 661 9.42 -11.26 10.75
CA ASP A 661 10.42 -10.77 11.69
C ASP A 661 11.65 -11.68 11.78
N SER A 662 11.50 -13.00 11.57
CA SER A 662 12.62 -13.93 11.51
C SER A 662 13.57 -13.60 10.35
N LEU A 663 13.01 -13.37 9.16
CA LEU A 663 13.75 -12.95 7.98
C LEU A 663 14.39 -11.57 8.20
N LEU A 664 13.63 -10.63 8.78
CA LEU A 664 14.13 -9.30 9.10
C LEU A 664 15.35 -9.36 10.01
N GLY A 665 15.28 -10.11 11.11
CA GLY A 665 16.36 -10.23 12.08
C GLY A 665 17.66 -10.70 11.45
N VAL A 666 17.61 -11.74 10.62
CA VAL A 666 18.79 -12.29 9.95
C VAL A 666 19.32 -11.33 8.88
N VAL A 667 18.47 -10.85 7.97
CA VAL A 667 18.92 -10.07 6.80
C VAL A 667 19.38 -8.67 7.19
N ALA A 668 18.61 -7.96 8.03
CA ALA A 668 18.92 -6.58 8.41
C ALA A 668 20.03 -6.47 9.46
N GLY A 669 20.30 -7.53 10.23
CA GLY A 669 21.42 -7.55 11.16
C GLY A 669 22.74 -7.95 10.50
N SER A 670 22.74 -8.95 9.61
CA SER A 670 23.99 -9.57 9.15
C SER A 670 24.71 -8.75 8.08
N ASN A 671 24.04 -8.43 6.97
CA ASN A 671 24.68 -7.77 5.84
C ASN A 671 25.22 -6.36 6.18
N PRO A 672 24.50 -5.50 6.92
CA PRO A 672 25.02 -4.17 7.29
C PRO A 672 26.26 -4.23 8.18
N ILE A 673 26.31 -5.14 9.15
CA ILE A 673 27.48 -5.31 10.03
C ILE A 673 28.68 -5.78 9.20
N ALA A 674 28.50 -6.82 8.38
CA ALA A 674 29.58 -7.36 7.55
C ALA A 674 30.14 -6.34 6.56
N SER A 675 29.26 -5.61 5.85
CA SER A 675 29.68 -4.58 4.88
C SER A 675 30.37 -3.39 5.54
N SER A 676 29.90 -2.94 6.70
CA SER A 676 30.53 -1.85 7.46
C SER A 676 31.92 -2.25 7.98
N LEU A 677 32.06 -3.47 8.51
CA LEU A 677 33.35 -4.01 8.90
C LEU A 677 34.31 -4.11 7.71
N LEU A 678 33.81 -4.63 6.58
CA LEU A 678 34.60 -4.77 5.36
C LEU A 678 35.12 -3.41 4.87
N ALA A 679 34.30 -2.36 4.96
CA ALA A 679 34.70 -0.99 4.68
C ALA A 679 35.81 -0.52 5.63
N VAL A 680 35.64 -0.70 6.95
CA VAL A 680 36.67 -0.34 7.95
C VAL A 680 38.00 -1.02 7.64
N PHE A 681 38.01 -2.34 7.46
CA PHE A 681 39.24 -3.09 7.19
C PHE A 681 39.88 -2.69 5.86
N THR A 682 39.08 -2.38 4.84
CA THR A 682 39.59 -1.88 3.54
C THR A 682 40.27 -0.52 3.71
N GLU A 683 39.59 0.43 4.35
CA GLU A 683 40.12 1.79 4.52
C GLU A 683 41.35 1.83 5.43
N LEU A 684 41.37 1.00 6.48
CA LEU A 684 42.56 0.84 7.33
C LEU A 684 43.73 0.19 6.57
N ALA A 685 43.48 -0.80 5.72
CA ALA A 685 44.53 -1.43 4.92
C ALA A 685 45.12 -0.47 3.87
N LYS A 686 44.29 0.43 3.31
CA LYS A 686 44.72 1.53 2.43
C LYS A 686 45.46 2.64 3.18
N ASN A 687 45.23 2.79 4.49
CA ASN A 687 45.77 3.86 5.32
C ASN A 687 46.48 3.33 6.60
N PRO A 688 47.67 2.71 6.46
CA PRO A 688 48.37 2.05 7.59
C PRO A 688 48.70 2.97 8.77
N GLN A 689 48.75 4.29 8.57
CA GLN A 689 48.94 5.28 9.64
C GLN A 689 47.80 5.24 10.68
N TYR A 690 46.57 4.92 10.26
CA TYR A 690 45.43 4.81 11.16
C TYR A 690 45.46 3.51 11.96
N ILE A 691 46.00 2.42 11.40
CA ILE A 691 46.24 1.17 12.14
C ILE A 691 47.16 1.43 13.34
N LYS A 692 48.26 2.16 13.14
CA LYS A 692 49.20 2.52 14.22
C LYS A 692 48.53 3.35 15.33
N SER A 693 47.66 4.28 14.93
CA SER A 693 46.94 5.13 15.87
C SER A 693 45.93 4.34 16.69
N LEU A 694 45.19 3.43 16.05
CA LEU A 694 44.26 2.53 16.73
C LEU A 694 44.98 1.53 17.64
N HIS A 695 46.11 0.97 17.22
CA HIS A 695 46.95 0.11 18.07
C HIS A 695 47.31 0.81 19.38
N LYS A 696 47.72 2.08 19.31
CA LYS A 696 48.02 2.87 20.50
C LYS A 696 46.79 3.09 21.37
N GLU A 697 45.63 3.37 20.77
CA GLU A 697 44.38 3.59 21.49
C GLU A 697 43.86 2.32 22.19
N VAL A 698 44.00 1.13 21.59
CA VAL A 698 43.45 -0.13 22.14
C VAL A 698 44.42 -0.94 23.00
N LYS A 699 45.71 -0.55 23.06
CA LYS A 699 46.78 -1.33 23.71
C LYS A 699 46.42 -1.79 25.13
N ASP A 700 46.03 -0.84 25.98
CA ASP A 700 45.78 -1.07 27.41
C ASP A 700 44.27 -1.11 27.73
N VAL A 701 43.42 -1.23 26.71
CA VAL A 701 41.96 -1.24 26.83
C VAL A 701 41.42 -2.67 26.93
N ASP A 702 40.43 -2.88 27.79
CA ASP A 702 39.65 -4.12 27.79
C ASP A 702 38.72 -4.18 26.56
N CYS A 703 39.11 -4.99 25.57
CA CYS A 703 38.33 -5.20 24.34
C CYS A 703 37.09 -6.07 24.53
N THR A 704 36.74 -6.44 25.77
CA THR A 704 35.52 -7.21 26.09
C THR A 704 34.43 -6.37 26.74
N ASP A 705 34.71 -5.12 27.14
CA ASP A 705 33.72 -4.20 27.69
C ASP A 705 33.21 -3.20 26.63
N SER A 706 31.95 -3.37 26.22
CA SER A 706 31.30 -2.50 25.21
C SER A 706 31.33 -1.02 25.61
N ARG A 707 31.19 -0.74 26.91
CA ARG A 707 31.13 0.61 27.46
C ARG A 707 32.46 1.33 27.30
N THR A 708 33.57 0.68 27.65
CA THR A 708 34.90 1.24 27.42
C THR A 708 35.15 1.49 25.94
N LEU A 709 34.82 0.53 25.07
CA LEU A 709 35.01 0.68 23.62
C LEU A 709 34.16 1.83 23.02
N ALA A 710 32.99 2.11 23.58
CA ALA A 710 32.16 3.23 23.17
C ALA A 710 32.78 4.60 23.48
N THR A 711 33.78 4.67 24.37
CA THR A 711 34.50 5.92 24.71
C THR A 711 35.73 6.19 23.85
N LEU A 712 36.20 5.20 23.08
CA LEU A 712 37.41 5.32 22.26
C LEU A 712 37.17 6.29 21.10
N THR A 713 37.80 7.45 21.17
CA THR A 713 37.49 8.58 20.30
C THR A 713 37.88 8.29 18.85
N PHE A 714 39.06 7.73 18.61
CA PHE A 714 39.56 7.49 17.26
C PHE A 714 38.93 6.25 16.61
N LEU A 715 38.71 5.16 17.35
CA LEU A 715 37.96 3.99 16.89
C LEU A 715 36.56 4.36 16.39
N ASN A 716 35.82 5.17 17.16
CA ASN A 716 34.47 5.59 16.77
C ASN A 716 34.51 6.54 15.56
N ALA A 717 35.53 7.41 15.47
CA ALA A 717 35.73 8.25 14.30
C ALA A 717 35.99 7.46 13.01
N VAL A 718 36.77 6.38 13.10
CA VAL A 718 37.02 5.44 11.99
C VAL A 718 35.73 4.74 11.58
N LEU A 719 34.91 4.31 12.54
CA LEU A 719 33.60 3.71 12.27
C LEU A 719 32.64 4.69 11.57
N ASP A 720 32.52 5.91 12.10
CA ASP A 720 31.62 6.93 11.56
C ASP A 720 32.05 7.37 10.15
N GLU A 721 33.35 7.57 9.91
CA GLU A 721 33.85 7.89 8.58
C GLU A 721 33.69 6.73 7.59
N SER A 722 33.88 5.49 8.05
CA SER A 722 33.67 4.30 7.22
C SER A 722 32.21 4.17 6.82
N MET A 723 31.26 4.40 7.73
CA MET A 723 29.83 4.35 7.42
C MET A 723 29.34 5.56 6.61
N ARG A 724 29.99 6.73 6.73
CA ARG A 724 29.71 7.89 5.86
C ARG A 724 30.06 7.57 4.42
N LEU A 725 31.26 7.05 4.18
CA LEU A 725 31.71 6.69 2.84
C LEU A 725 31.05 5.38 2.36
N HIS A 726 30.87 4.39 3.20
CA HIS A 726 30.38 3.09 2.75
C HIS A 726 29.08 2.74 3.49
N PRO A 727 28.00 3.51 3.28
CA PRO A 727 26.75 3.27 3.98
C PRO A 727 26.17 1.93 3.56
N ALA A 728 25.80 1.10 4.55
CA ALA A 728 25.18 -0.20 4.31
C ALA A 728 23.89 -0.09 3.47
N LEU A 729 23.14 1.01 3.64
CA LEU A 729 21.97 1.34 2.84
C LEU A 729 22.28 2.54 1.93
N MET A 730 22.67 2.27 0.68
CA MET A 730 23.19 3.31 -0.22
C MET A 730 22.09 4.21 -0.79
N THR A 731 21.04 3.62 -1.37
CA THR A 731 19.95 4.35 -2.05
C THR A 731 18.56 3.97 -1.54
N GLY A 732 18.47 3.15 -0.50
CA GLY A 732 17.21 2.65 0.05
C GLY A 732 16.47 3.69 0.90
N GLY A 733 15.38 3.27 1.56
CA GLY A 733 14.65 4.13 2.50
C GLY A 733 13.54 4.96 1.86
N ILE A 734 12.89 4.47 0.81
CA ILE A 734 11.88 5.23 0.06
C ILE A 734 10.69 5.60 0.97
N ARG A 735 10.28 6.86 0.94
CA ARG A 735 9.10 7.37 1.66
C ARG A 735 8.06 7.86 0.69
N GLN A 736 6.84 8.05 1.16
CA GLN A 736 5.76 8.66 0.41
C GLN A 736 5.27 9.89 1.17
N ALA A 737 5.13 11.01 0.46
CA ALA A 737 4.55 12.22 1.00
C ALA A 737 3.11 11.96 1.49
N SER A 738 2.69 12.66 2.55
CA SER A 738 1.30 12.55 3.03
C SER A 738 0.31 13.12 2.00
N LYS A 739 -0.98 13.09 2.32
CA LYS A 739 -2.03 13.72 1.49
C LYS A 739 -1.83 15.24 1.34
N ASP A 740 -1.11 15.87 2.26
CA ASP A 740 -0.83 17.31 2.26
C ASP A 740 0.50 17.67 1.58
N GLY A 741 1.22 16.67 1.06
CA GLY A 741 2.59 16.86 0.55
C GLY A 741 3.62 16.97 1.67
N VAL A 742 4.84 17.38 1.32
CA VAL A 742 5.94 17.64 2.27
C VAL A 742 6.87 18.72 1.73
N THR A 743 7.42 19.57 2.60
CA THR A 743 8.42 20.57 2.21
C THR A 743 9.81 20.11 2.66
N ILE A 744 10.77 20.11 1.74
CA ILE A 744 12.17 19.74 2.01
C ILE A 744 13.06 20.87 1.49
N ALA A 745 13.90 21.45 2.35
CA ALA A 745 14.78 22.58 2.00
C ALA A 745 14.07 23.73 1.25
N GLY A 746 12.85 24.08 1.69
CA GLY A 746 12.02 25.12 1.06
C GLY A 746 11.29 24.71 -0.23
N VAL A 747 11.49 23.48 -0.73
CA VAL A 747 10.82 22.96 -1.93
C VAL A 747 9.63 22.09 -1.54
N PHE A 748 8.45 22.43 -2.04
CA PHE A 748 7.23 21.66 -1.82
C PHE A 748 7.15 20.46 -2.76
N ILE A 749 7.03 19.26 -2.19
CA ILE A 749 6.82 17.99 -2.88
C ILE A 749 5.33 17.63 -2.79
N PRO A 750 4.63 17.46 -3.93
CA PRO A 750 3.20 17.14 -3.95
C PRO A 750 2.82 15.87 -3.20
N SER A 751 1.54 15.81 -2.82
CA SER A 751 0.91 14.70 -2.10
C SER A 751 1.17 13.33 -2.75
N LEU A 752 1.30 12.29 -1.93
CA LEU A 752 1.43 10.88 -2.36
C LEU A 752 2.61 10.60 -3.31
N THR A 753 3.58 11.52 -3.40
CA THR A 753 4.80 11.34 -4.19
C THR A 753 5.80 10.47 -3.45
N ASN A 754 6.43 9.52 -4.13
CA ASN A 754 7.54 8.76 -3.57
C ASN A 754 8.82 9.61 -3.53
N ILE A 755 9.54 9.54 -2.42
CA ILE A 755 10.73 10.33 -2.12
C ILE A 755 11.87 9.38 -1.81
N VAL A 756 12.97 9.52 -2.54
CA VAL A 756 14.22 8.79 -2.32
C VAL A 756 15.28 9.75 -1.82
N ALA A 757 15.99 9.42 -0.74
CA ALA A 757 17.08 10.22 -0.19
C ALA A 757 18.36 9.34 -0.12
N PRO A 758 19.18 9.31 -1.18
CA PRO A 758 20.29 8.37 -1.27
C PRO A 758 21.46 8.80 -0.37
N GLN A 759 21.68 8.04 0.70
CA GLN A 759 22.75 8.31 1.66
C GLN A 759 24.12 8.36 1.00
N TYR A 760 24.40 7.45 0.06
CA TYR A 760 25.69 7.40 -0.62
C TYR A 760 26.06 8.72 -1.32
N CYS A 761 25.08 9.35 -1.97
CA CYS A 761 25.26 10.60 -2.70
C CYS A 761 25.31 11.80 -1.74
N ILE A 762 24.36 11.89 -0.81
CA ILE A 762 24.27 12.99 0.16
C ILE A 762 25.52 13.04 1.05
N ALA A 763 26.00 11.89 1.52
CA ALA A 763 27.20 11.78 2.36
C ALA A 763 28.51 12.11 1.60
N ARG A 764 28.45 12.23 0.27
CA ARG A 764 29.55 12.58 -0.63
C ARG A 764 29.42 13.95 -1.27
N ASP A 765 28.41 14.72 -0.90
CA ASP A 765 28.22 16.04 -1.46
C ASP A 765 29.24 17.02 -0.87
N SER A 766 29.94 17.74 -1.76
CA SER A 766 30.85 18.85 -1.41
C SER A 766 30.18 19.98 -0.62
N LYS A 767 28.84 20.12 -0.73
CA LYS A 767 28.04 21.04 0.10
C LYS A 767 27.97 20.61 1.57
N CYS A 768 28.21 19.32 1.85
CA CYS A 768 28.09 18.74 3.18
C CYS A 768 29.46 18.43 3.80
N PHE A 769 30.48 18.10 2.99
CA PHE A 769 31.83 17.75 3.47
C PHE A 769 32.93 18.33 2.57
N VAL A 770 33.97 18.87 3.18
CA VAL A 770 35.20 19.28 2.47
C VAL A 770 35.97 18.03 2.03
N ARG A 771 36.42 17.91 0.78
CA ARG A 771 37.07 16.67 0.25
C ARG A 771 36.22 15.42 0.54
N PRO A 772 34.97 15.37 0.06
CA PRO A 772 33.96 14.41 0.52
C PRO A 772 34.28 12.95 0.18
N GLN A 773 35.16 12.70 -0.80
CA GLN A 773 35.54 11.35 -1.24
C GLN A 773 36.72 10.76 -0.45
N GLU A 774 37.45 11.57 0.32
CA GLU A 774 38.62 11.13 1.07
C GLU A 774 38.22 10.58 2.45
N PHE A 775 38.79 9.43 2.83
CA PHE A 775 38.65 8.83 4.15
C PHE A 775 39.49 9.57 5.19
N ILE A 776 38.84 10.42 6.00
CA ILE A 776 39.49 11.24 7.03
C ILE A 776 38.73 11.09 8.35
N PRO A 777 39.09 10.13 9.22
CA PRO A 777 38.48 9.97 10.54
C PRO A 777 38.56 11.24 11.40
N GLU A 778 39.59 12.06 11.23
CA GLU A 778 39.79 13.29 11.98
C GLU A 778 38.63 14.28 11.86
N ARG A 779 37.79 14.17 10.82
CA ARG A 779 36.56 14.98 10.66
C ARG A 779 35.63 14.88 11.87
N TRP A 780 35.63 13.74 12.55
CA TRP A 780 34.78 13.45 13.71
C TRP A 780 35.49 13.75 15.03
N THR A 781 36.73 14.26 14.99
CA THR A 781 37.56 14.49 16.17
C THR A 781 38.31 15.82 16.09
N THR A 782 39.51 15.83 15.51
CA THR A 782 40.44 16.96 15.54
C THR A 782 40.22 17.98 14.42
N LYS A 783 39.42 17.65 13.41
CA LYS A 783 39.14 18.49 12.22
C LYS A 783 37.64 18.66 11.93
N PRO A 784 36.83 19.11 12.91
CA PRO A 784 35.37 19.24 12.72
C PRO A 784 34.97 20.25 11.64
N GLU A 785 35.84 21.21 11.29
CA GLU A 785 35.64 22.19 10.21
C GLU A 785 35.46 21.56 8.83
N LEU A 786 35.86 20.29 8.67
CA LEU A 786 35.68 19.53 7.44
C LEU A 786 34.25 19.01 7.24
N VAL A 787 33.38 19.11 8.24
CA VAL A 787 31.95 18.77 8.19
C VAL A 787 31.14 20.07 8.10
N LEU A 788 30.64 20.37 6.91
CA LEU A 788 29.85 21.58 6.64
C LEU A 788 28.38 21.40 7.05
N ASN A 789 27.83 20.20 6.87
CA ASN A 789 26.48 19.88 7.29
C ASN A 789 26.40 18.46 7.91
N PRO A 790 26.37 18.34 9.24
CA PRO A 790 26.36 17.03 9.91
C PRO A 790 25.06 16.25 9.69
N SER A 791 23.96 16.92 9.31
CA SER A 791 22.68 16.23 9.03
C SER A 791 22.73 15.32 7.80
N ALA A 792 23.78 15.43 6.97
CA ALA A 792 24.02 14.59 5.81
C ALA A 792 24.43 13.14 6.15
N VAL A 793 24.71 12.83 7.42
CA VAL A 793 25.06 11.47 7.88
C VAL A 793 23.94 10.91 8.75
N SER A 794 23.32 9.82 8.29
CA SER A 794 22.29 9.10 9.06
C SER A 794 22.34 7.59 8.80
N PRO A 795 23.47 6.91 9.11
CA PRO A 795 23.67 5.48 8.78
C PRO A 795 22.67 4.56 9.47
N PHE A 796 22.09 5.01 10.60
CA PHE A 796 21.07 4.29 11.36
C PHE A 796 19.66 4.88 11.18
N GLY A 797 19.46 5.85 10.28
CA GLY A 797 18.20 6.57 10.12
C GLY A 797 17.83 7.42 11.34
N THR A 798 16.66 8.07 11.28
CA THR A 798 16.16 8.98 12.33
C THR A 798 14.69 8.71 12.65
N GLY A 799 14.22 9.29 13.76
CA GLY A 799 12.83 9.26 14.21
C GLY A 799 12.23 7.86 14.38
N LEU A 800 10.96 7.71 13.99
CA LEU A 800 10.13 6.50 14.26
C LEU A 800 10.72 5.24 13.62
N HIS A 801 11.39 5.38 12.49
CA HIS A 801 11.95 4.27 11.71
C HIS A 801 13.47 4.10 11.90
N SER A 802 14.07 4.79 12.88
CA SER A 802 15.48 4.61 13.24
C SER A 802 15.81 3.13 13.55
N CYS A 803 17.04 2.73 13.23
CA CYS A 803 17.52 1.36 13.36
C CYS A 803 17.39 0.86 14.81
N VAL A 804 16.69 -0.26 15.00
CA VAL A 804 16.57 -0.91 16.32
C VAL A 804 17.89 -1.53 16.78
N GLY A 805 18.69 -2.00 15.82
CA GLY A 805 19.94 -2.70 16.07
C GLY A 805 21.17 -1.80 16.23
N LYS A 806 21.02 -0.47 16.36
CA LYS A 806 22.15 0.45 16.40
C LYS A 806 23.20 0.08 17.45
N ALA A 807 22.77 -0.16 18.70
CA ALA A 807 23.68 -0.53 19.78
C ALA A 807 24.38 -1.87 19.51
N LEU A 808 23.60 -2.92 19.21
CA LEU A 808 24.12 -4.25 18.88
C LEU A 808 25.15 -4.20 17.73
N ALA A 809 24.87 -3.46 16.66
CA ALA A 809 25.76 -3.34 15.51
C ALA A 809 27.07 -2.64 15.89
N LEU A 810 27.00 -1.50 16.59
CA LEU A 810 28.19 -0.77 17.03
C LEU A 810 29.05 -1.61 17.98
N ASP A 811 28.44 -2.30 18.93
CA ASP A 811 29.18 -3.15 19.89
C ASP A 811 29.84 -4.33 19.17
N SER A 812 29.12 -5.00 18.27
CA SER A 812 29.67 -6.08 17.43
C SER A 812 30.90 -5.62 16.64
N MET A 813 30.81 -4.43 16.02
CA MET A 813 31.92 -3.89 15.23
C MET A 813 33.10 -3.49 16.11
N ARG A 814 32.86 -2.80 17.22
CA ARG A 814 33.90 -2.38 18.17
C ARG A 814 34.63 -3.58 18.78
N PHE A 815 33.90 -4.60 19.22
CA PHE A 815 34.50 -5.83 19.76
C PHE A 815 35.44 -6.48 18.75
N LEU A 816 34.97 -6.64 17.51
CA LEU A 816 35.78 -7.28 16.48
C LEU A 816 37.00 -6.43 16.11
N ILE A 817 36.81 -5.14 15.80
CA ILE A 817 37.90 -4.26 15.37
C ILE A 817 38.96 -4.13 16.46
N SER A 818 38.55 -3.82 17.70
CA SER A 818 39.49 -3.63 18.82
C SER A 818 40.27 -4.91 19.12
N LYS A 819 39.61 -6.07 19.12
CA LYS A 819 40.26 -7.36 19.41
C LYS A 819 41.26 -7.76 18.33
N ILE A 820 40.92 -7.55 17.06
CA ILE A 820 41.84 -7.82 15.95
C ILE A 820 43.01 -6.82 15.99
N LEU A 821 42.75 -5.51 16.14
CA LEU A 821 43.82 -4.51 16.15
C LEU A 821 44.71 -4.57 17.38
N LYS A 822 44.22 -5.08 18.52
CA LYS A 822 45.06 -5.27 19.70
C LYS A 822 46.15 -6.32 19.51
N LYS A 823 45.90 -7.33 18.67
CA LYS A 823 46.80 -8.50 18.48
C LYS A 823 47.50 -8.53 17.13
N TYR A 824 46.85 -8.04 16.07
CA TYR A 824 47.30 -8.19 14.70
C TYR A 824 47.62 -6.84 14.05
N SER A 825 48.67 -6.84 13.22
CA SER A 825 48.82 -5.88 12.12
C SER A 825 48.38 -6.54 10.83
N PHE A 826 47.88 -5.78 9.86
CA PHE A 826 47.51 -6.32 8.55
C PHE A 826 47.81 -5.36 7.41
N ARG A 827 47.92 -5.91 6.21
CA ARG A 827 48.08 -5.20 4.94
C ARG A 827 47.26 -5.88 3.84
N LEU A 828 47.09 -5.19 2.72
CA LEU A 828 46.52 -5.79 1.50
C LEU A 828 47.39 -6.96 1.02
N ALA A 829 46.72 -7.97 0.46
CA ALA A 829 47.35 -9.08 -0.25
C ALA A 829 48.19 -8.59 -1.44
N GLU A 830 49.15 -9.42 -1.90
CA GLU A 830 49.99 -9.05 -3.03
C GLU A 830 49.16 -8.87 -4.30
N GLY A 831 49.35 -7.76 -5.00
CA GLY A 831 48.57 -7.39 -6.18
C GLY A 831 47.17 -6.83 -5.90
N ASP A 832 46.72 -6.78 -4.64
CA ASP A 832 45.45 -6.13 -4.27
C ASP A 832 45.69 -4.65 -3.93
N ARG A 833 44.99 -3.75 -4.64
CA ARG A 833 45.03 -2.29 -4.38
C ARG A 833 43.96 -1.84 -3.39
N GLY A 834 43.08 -2.76 -2.96
CA GLY A 834 41.92 -2.46 -2.12
C GLY A 834 40.77 -1.78 -2.88
N ASP A 835 40.93 -1.50 -4.17
CA ASP A 835 39.90 -0.86 -5.01
C ASP A 835 38.82 -1.85 -5.45
N CYS A 836 39.11 -3.15 -5.37
CA CYS A 836 38.16 -4.22 -5.68
C CYS A 836 36.84 -4.07 -4.92
N MET A 837 36.91 -3.58 -3.66
CA MET A 837 35.76 -3.35 -2.80
C MET A 837 34.76 -2.37 -3.45
N ASP A 838 35.25 -1.25 -3.98
CA ASP A 838 34.46 -0.20 -4.62
C ASP A 838 34.10 -0.54 -6.07
N GLU A 839 35.07 -1.01 -6.85
CA GLU A 839 34.90 -1.37 -8.26
C GLU A 839 33.81 -2.43 -8.43
N GLN A 840 33.77 -3.42 -7.54
CA GLN A 840 32.78 -4.50 -7.56
C GLN A 840 31.57 -4.25 -6.65
N MET A 841 31.49 -3.09 -5.98
CA MET A 841 30.38 -2.73 -5.08
C MET A 841 29.03 -2.87 -5.78
N LYS A 842 28.10 -3.65 -5.22
CA LYS A 842 26.74 -3.78 -5.74
C LYS A 842 25.72 -3.21 -4.76
N ASP A 843 24.79 -2.44 -5.29
CA ASP A 843 23.64 -1.92 -4.56
C ASP A 843 22.44 -2.84 -4.80
N GLN A 844 22.14 -3.67 -3.81
CA GLN A 844 21.10 -4.70 -3.85
C GLN A 844 20.08 -4.47 -2.74
N PHE A 845 19.64 -3.21 -2.59
CA PHE A 845 18.99 -2.65 -1.39
C PHE A 845 19.98 -2.45 -0.24
N VAL A 846 20.75 -3.48 0.11
CA VAL A 846 21.93 -3.38 0.98
C VAL A 846 23.19 -3.40 0.12
N SER A 847 24.24 -2.70 0.54
CA SER A 847 25.55 -2.75 -0.10
C SER A 847 26.11 -4.17 -0.06
N ASN A 848 26.63 -4.62 -1.18
CA ASN A 848 27.31 -5.88 -1.35
C ASN A 848 28.68 -5.58 -1.97
N PRO A 849 29.70 -5.30 -1.13
CA PRO A 849 31.00 -4.84 -1.60
C PRO A 849 31.75 -5.91 -2.41
N GLY A 850 32.86 -5.54 -3.03
CA GLY A 850 33.77 -6.50 -3.66
C GLY A 850 34.54 -7.40 -2.71
N ASN A 851 35.44 -8.20 -3.26
CA ASN A 851 36.34 -9.04 -2.48
C ASN A 851 37.43 -8.22 -1.75
N LEU A 852 37.89 -8.71 -0.59
CA LEU A 852 39.04 -8.15 0.14
C LEU A 852 39.88 -9.31 0.69
N ARG A 853 41.16 -9.32 0.32
CA ARG A 853 42.14 -10.27 0.88
C ARG A 853 43.18 -9.51 1.70
N LEU A 854 43.43 -9.99 2.92
CA LEU A 854 44.37 -9.38 3.85
C LEU A 854 45.43 -10.38 4.28
N VAL A 855 46.63 -9.88 4.50
CA VAL A 855 47.72 -10.61 5.14
C VAL A 855 47.86 -10.09 6.56
N PHE A 856 47.50 -10.93 7.53
CA PHE A 856 47.65 -10.64 8.94
C PHE A 856 49.04 -11.05 9.44
N THR A 857 49.55 -10.32 10.42
CA THR A 857 50.85 -10.55 11.05
C THR A 857 50.74 -10.33 12.55
N VAL A 858 51.44 -11.15 13.33
CA VAL A 858 51.51 -11.07 14.79
C VAL A 858 52.96 -11.23 15.26
N PRO A 859 53.32 -10.77 16.46
CA PRO A 859 54.63 -11.06 17.06
C PRO A 859 54.85 -12.58 17.20
N CYS A 860 56.08 -13.07 17.02
CA CYS A 860 56.40 -14.50 17.12
C CYS A 860 55.97 -15.14 18.45
N GLU A 861 56.01 -14.39 19.54
CA GLU A 861 55.56 -14.86 20.87
C GLU A 861 54.08 -15.26 20.88
N GLU A 862 53.23 -14.59 20.10
CA GLU A 862 51.80 -14.91 19.99
C GLU A 862 51.54 -16.16 19.15
N ILE A 863 52.45 -16.50 18.24
CA ILE A 863 52.39 -17.75 17.45
C ILE A 863 52.75 -18.94 18.36
N MET A 864 53.75 -18.78 19.23
CA MET A 864 54.21 -19.86 20.13
C MET A 864 53.23 -20.20 21.27
N LYS A 865 52.30 -19.29 21.61
CA LYS A 865 51.26 -19.52 22.63
C LYS A 865 50.05 -20.31 22.11
N TRP A 866 49.92 -20.43 20.78
CA TRP A 866 48.83 -21.11 20.11
C TRP A 866 49.23 -22.56 19.82
#